data_AF-A0A535F1T4-F1
#
_entry.id   AF-A0A535F1T4-F1
#
_cell.length_a   1.000
_cell.length_b   1.000
_cell.length_c   1.000
_cell.angle_alpha   90.00
_cell.angle_beta   90.00
_cell.angle_gamma   90.00
#
_symmetry.space_group_name_H-M   'P 1'
#
loop_
_entity.id
_entity.type
_entity.pdbx_description
1 polymer ?
#
loop_
_entity_poly.entity_id
_entity_poly.type
_entity_poly.pdbx_seq_one_letter_code
_entity_poly.pdbx_strand_id
1 'polypeptide(L)'
;WQVVLSSEGFGTISLPTQDIQQAGQQVIVAAVDRACSCSANTDMDLREKSCAYLKELVGKVLNLPSAKIDTTKPLTNYGLDSILVIQLTEILRTSMEQISTTLFFEYTTIDALVEHFLHTQKEALRHLVGAGDDKIAEVAPTALSTLQYPLTDRRNEENQTLPPVSPDARASNSTLPNMSRDFARERDIAIIGIAGRYPEAKDVLAFWDLLKAGKSAIREIPPERWDWRSYFQAEKGATRGSRPAQAQGSVPTIYAKWGGFLEDIECFDASFFHISPRESEQMDPQERLFLEVSYTCIQDAGYTPAGLGEHGPVGVFVGVMNGNYPTGARYWSIANRASFVLGLQGPSVAVDTACSSSLTALHFAVESLISGTSACAIVGGVNLIVDPVHYVRLSQLGMLASSDQCKSFGENADGFVDGEGVGAILLKPLKSAEADGDHIYGVIKATAINHGGKTNGYTVPNPHAQADVIKQALQRAGIDPRTISYVEAHGTGTVLGDPIEIAGLTRAFIASGETQNKQYCAIGSVKSNIGHTESAAGIAGVTKALLQMRYGQLVPSLHAEALNPYIDFEATPFVVQRELSEWKRPQIPGIEEVPRRAGVSSFGAGGSNAHVILEEYMDKQRPCSHLTYLDGVRKASPSGPALIVLSARTEEQLNEQVRQLLSWIQKEACADGACRLDDLAYTLQVGREAMEERLAMLVGSLQELEEKLHRYVSDSVHKEGDWYRGQVKRHDAIDIFATDEDGQKMVVTWVSKGKYGKLLSFWVKGGTIDWKLLYAVRAGSAQGTIPTAPTLPRRISLPTYPFARESYWISTAISEPTFSSVNPASTNRVALRPLADHSMLSHMNKQTALPTVDPELAPRLEEELARSLAQALYMQESHVDIEKPFVEMGLDSVSGVEWIWSLNKRYATNLNATCIYDYPTIRQLAGFLRKELSKHAAVIQQTPVPLIPTDFGLAPEAHAAPEERSQERGHSHCRHVRKISRCQPFDPILGQSG
;
A
#
# COMPACT_ATOMS: atom_id res chain seq x y z
N TRP A 1 1.67 -40.47 37.26
CA TRP A 1 2.56 -40.87 36.16
C TRP A 1 2.38 -42.31 35.75
N GLN A 2 2.94 -43.31 36.44
CA GLN A 2 2.93 -44.71 35.96
C GLN A 2 1.54 -45.23 35.53
N VAL A 3 0.51 -45.06 36.38
CA VAL A 3 -0.90 -45.40 36.06
C VAL A 3 -1.41 -44.70 34.79
N VAL A 4 -1.10 -43.42 34.61
CA VAL A 4 -1.54 -42.59 33.47
C VAL A 4 -0.84 -43.03 32.19
N LEU A 5 0.48 -43.24 32.23
CA LEU A 5 1.24 -43.66 31.06
C LEU A 5 0.87 -45.11 30.64
N SER A 6 0.51 -45.98 31.59
CA SER A 6 -0.04 -47.30 31.25
C SER A 6 -1.45 -47.24 30.65
N SER A 7 -2.32 -46.27 31.03
CA SER A 7 -3.60 -46.06 30.34
C SER A 7 -3.43 -45.47 28.93
N GLU A 8 -2.38 -44.67 28.70
CA GLU A 8 -1.97 -44.18 27.36
C GLU A 8 -1.16 -45.22 26.55
N GLY A 9 -1.09 -46.49 26.99
CA GLY A 9 -0.54 -47.60 26.21
C GLY A 9 0.97 -47.84 26.30
N PHE A 10 1.70 -47.17 27.20
CA PHE A 10 3.12 -47.42 27.42
C PHE A 10 3.33 -48.68 28.29
N GLY A 11 4.10 -49.64 27.77
CA GLY A 11 4.29 -50.97 28.35
C GLY A 11 5.37 -51.04 29.42
N THR A 12 6.52 -50.40 29.18
CA THR A 12 7.66 -50.36 30.10
C THR A 12 7.89 -48.94 30.59
N ILE A 13 7.80 -48.70 31.90
CA ILE A 13 7.96 -47.38 32.53
C ILE A 13 9.01 -47.47 33.63
N SER A 14 10.04 -46.63 33.57
CA SER A 14 11.12 -46.56 34.54
C SER A 14 11.34 -45.15 35.09
N LEU A 15 11.91 -45.11 36.30
CA LEU A 15 12.30 -43.89 37.02
C LEU A 15 13.81 -43.97 37.25
N PRO A 16 14.66 -43.41 36.35
CA PRO A 16 16.11 -43.63 36.39
C PRO A 16 16.81 -43.07 37.63
N THR A 17 16.18 -42.12 38.32
CA THR A 17 16.63 -41.54 39.59
C THR A 17 15.48 -41.54 40.58
N GLN A 18 15.64 -42.24 41.72
CA GLN A 18 14.64 -42.19 42.80
C GLN A 18 14.67 -40.83 43.51
N ASP A 19 15.86 -40.25 43.70
CA ASP A 19 16.03 -38.92 44.27
C ASP A 19 15.56 -37.80 43.31
N ILE A 20 14.88 -36.80 43.89
CA ILE A 20 14.45 -35.58 43.19
C ILE A 20 15.66 -34.66 43.03
N GLN A 21 15.91 -34.17 41.82
CA GLN A 21 17.02 -33.23 41.59
C GLN A 21 16.74 -31.87 42.26
N GLN A 22 17.78 -31.10 42.58
CA GLN A 22 17.67 -29.85 43.37
C GLN A 22 16.73 -28.78 42.78
N ALA A 23 16.35 -28.88 41.50
CA ALA A 23 15.35 -28.03 40.84
C ALA A 23 13.88 -28.52 41.04
N GLY A 24 13.63 -29.55 41.86
CA GLY A 24 12.30 -30.09 42.12
C GLY A 24 11.74 -31.00 41.01
N GLN A 25 12.59 -31.46 40.10
CA GLN A 25 12.19 -32.24 38.92
C GLN A 25 12.60 -33.72 39.03
N GLN A 26 11.79 -34.60 38.43
CA GLN A 26 12.02 -36.04 38.32
C GLN A 26 11.89 -36.46 36.85
N VAL A 27 12.84 -37.25 36.34
CA VAL A 27 12.82 -37.78 34.97
C VAL A 27 12.09 -39.12 34.96
N ILE A 28 11.18 -39.28 33.99
CA ILE A 28 10.38 -40.50 33.81
C ILE A 28 10.57 -40.96 32.36
N VAL A 29 10.90 -42.24 32.18
CA VAL A 29 11.11 -42.83 30.85
C VAL A 29 10.05 -43.89 30.61
N ALA A 30 9.35 -43.81 29.48
CA ALA A 30 8.28 -44.73 29.11
C ALA A 30 8.46 -45.20 27.66
N ALA A 31 8.30 -46.50 27.43
CA ALA A 31 8.45 -47.16 26.13
C ALA A 31 7.20 -47.98 25.79
N VAL A 32 6.89 -48.06 24.48
CA VAL A 32 5.73 -48.78 23.95
C VAL A 32 6.19 -50.12 23.37
N ASP A 33 5.93 -51.20 24.09
CA ASP A 33 6.27 -52.57 23.67
C ASP A 33 5.28 -53.14 22.63
N ARG A 34 5.23 -52.52 21.44
CA ARG A 34 4.53 -53.06 20.26
C ARG A 34 5.21 -52.67 18.94
N ALA A 35 5.74 -53.66 18.24
CA ALA A 35 6.14 -53.51 16.85
C ALA A 35 4.89 -53.30 15.96
N CYS A 36 4.82 -52.16 15.26
CA CYS A 36 3.64 -51.77 14.49
C CYS A 36 3.74 -52.18 13.00
N SER A 37 3.67 -53.49 12.74
CA SER A 37 3.25 -54.00 11.43
C SER A 37 1.71 -54.11 11.40
N CYS A 38 0.97 -53.64 10.39
CA CYS A 38 1.40 -53.13 9.09
C CYS A 38 0.43 -52.03 8.58
N SER A 39 0.90 -50.78 8.54
CA SER A 39 0.26 -49.64 7.87
C SER A 39 1.22 -48.45 7.69
N ALA A 40 2.10 -48.22 8.68
CA ALA A 40 3.12 -47.17 8.62
C ALA A 40 4.09 -47.33 7.43
N ASN A 41 4.50 -48.55 7.08
CA ASN A 41 5.41 -48.80 5.96
C ASN A 41 4.88 -48.27 4.63
N THR A 42 3.59 -48.41 4.34
CA THR A 42 2.99 -47.96 3.07
C THR A 42 2.93 -46.43 2.95
N ASP A 43 2.80 -45.71 4.05
CA ASP A 43 2.79 -44.23 4.03
C ASP A 43 4.22 -43.66 4.01
N MET A 44 5.19 -44.32 4.67
CA MET A 44 6.61 -43.99 4.54
C MET A 44 7.15 -44.27 3.13
N ASP A 45 6.84 -45.44 2.55
CA ASP A 45 7.22 -45.80 1.18
C ASP A 45 6.60 -44.86 0.14
N LEU A 46 5.32 -44.49 0.31
CA LEU A 46 4.68 -43.46 -0.50
C LEU A 46 5.36 -42.09 -0.37
N ARG A 47 5.71 -41.67 0.87
CA ARG A 47 6.44 -40.42 1.13
C ARG A 47 7.80 -40.39 0.44
N GLU A 48 8.61 -41.43 0.60
CA GLU A 48 9.95 -41.50 0.00
C GLU A 48 9.89 -41.49 -1.53
N LYS A 49 8.98 -42.27 -2.14
CA LYS A 49 8.74 -42.27 -3.58
C LYS A 49 8.26 -40.91 -4.09
N SER A 50 7.39 -40.22 -3.34
CA SER A 50 6.88 -38.89 -3.68
C SER A 50 7.97 -37.82 -3.59
N CYS A 51 8.81 -37.85 -2.55
CA CYS A 51 9.99 -37.01 -2.44
C CYS A 51 10.96 -37.24 -3.60
N ALA A 52 11.19 -38.50 -3.99
CA ALA A 52 12.04 -38.84 -5.13
C ALA A 52 11.48 -38.32 -6.46
N TYR A 53 10.18 -38.49 -6.71
CA TYR A 53 9.51 -37.99 -7.92
C TYR A 53 9.59 -36.46 -8.03
N LEU A 54 9.19 -35.72 -6.98
CA LEU A 54 9.23 -34.25 -7.00
C LEU A 54 10.67 -33.73 -7.10
N LYS A 55 11.65 -34.43 -6.51
CA LYS A 55 13.08 -34.12 -6.62
C LYS A 55 13.64 -34.36 -8.03
N GLU A 56 13.09 -35.32 -8.78
CA GLU A 56 13.40 -35.49 -10.21
C GLU A 56 12.71 -34.43 -11.08
N LEU A 57 11.43 -34.12 -10.81
CA LEU A 57 10.66 -33.10 -11.52
C LEU A 57 11.28 -31.71 -11.38
N VAL A 58 11.58 -31.29 -10.14
CA VAL A 58 12.27 -30.03 -9.86
C VAL A 58 13.68 -30.04 -10.45
N GLY A 59 14.39 -31.17 -10.40
CA GLY A 59 15.69 -31.33 -11.08
C GLY A 59 15.62 -31.09 -12.60
N LYS A 60 14.57 -31.58 -13.27
CA LYS A 60 14.34 -31.34 -14.71
C LYS A 60 14.07 -29.87 -15.01
N VAL A 61 13.22 -29.20 -14.24
CA VAL A 61 12.87 -27.78 -14.48
C VAL A 61 14.04 -26.84 -14.14
N LEU A 62 14.78 -27.10 -13.06
CA LEU A 62 15.98 -26.33 -12.70
C LEU A 62 17.23 -26.73 -13.53
N ASN A 63 17.14 -27.73 -14.40
CA ASN A 63 18.27 -28.35 -15.11
C ASN A 63 19.43 -28.79 -14.15
N LEU A 64 19.08 -29.20 -12.93
CA LEU A 64 20.01 -29.63 -11.89
C LEU A 64 19.92 -31.15 -11.66
N PRO A 65 21.07 -31.85 -11.50
CA PRO A 65 21.05 -33.26 -11.10
C PRO A 65 20.30 -33.43 -9.78
N SER A 66 19.28 -34.31 -9.76
CA SER A 66 18.41 -34.54 -8.60
C SER A 66 19.21 -34.83 -7.31
N ALA A 67 20.36 -35.49 -7.41
CA ALA A 67 21.28 -35.75 -6.30
C ALA A 67 21.82 -34.47 -5.60
N LYS A 68 21.87 -33.30 -6.26
CA LYS A 68 22.28 -32.01 -5.64
C LYS A 68 21.16 -31.37 -4.81
N ILE A 69 19.90 -31.81 -4.97
CA ILE A 69 18.73 -31.17 -4.35
C ILE A 69 18.44 -31.79 -2.98
N ASP A 70 18.48 -30.98 -1.94
CA ASP A 70 18.11 -31.33 -0.57
C ASP A 70 16.61 -31.06 -0.40
N THR A 71 15.83 -32.07 -0.02
CA THR A 71 14.36 -31.97 0.05
C THR A 71 13.91 -31.12 1.24
N THR A 72 14.78 -30.91 2.22
CA THR A 72 14.54 -30.09 3.41
C THR A 72 14.84 -28.60 3.20
N LYS A 73 15.56 -28.24 2.14
CA LYS A 73 15.96 -26.85 1.86
C LYS A 73 14.93 -26.14 0.97
N PRO A 74 14.76 -24.81 1.12
CA PRO A 74 13.93 -24.02 0.21
C PRO A 74 14.37 -24.16 -1.24
N LEU A 75 13.42 -24.39 -2.15
CA LEU A 75 13.66 -24.56 -3.59
C LEU A 75 14.29 -23.31 -4.24
N THR A 76 14.09 -22.15 -3.64
CA THR A 76 14.69 -20.87 -4.02
C THR A 76 16.21 -20.85 -3.88
N ASN A 77 16.79 -21.64 -2.96
CA ASN A 77 18.24 -21.81 -2.84
C ASN A 77 18.85 -22.53 -4.07
N TYR A 78 18.02 -23.14 -4.91
CA TYR A 78 18.39 -23.80 -6.16
C TYR A 78 18.03 -22.98 -7.40
N GLY A 79 17.62 -21.71 -7.23
CA GLY A 79 17.27 -20.81 -8.32
C GLY A 79 15.81 -20.88 -8.79
N LEU A 80 14.89 -21.50 -8.02
CA LEU A 80 13.47 -21.53 -8.39
C LEU A 80 12.83 -20.14 -8.30
N ASP A 81 12.49 -19.56 -9.45
CA ASP A 81 11.84 -18.26 -9.58
C ASP A 81 10.33 -18.35 -9.92
N SER A 82 9.69 -17.19 -10.05
CA SER A 82 8.26 -17.05 -10.34
C SER A 82 7.81 -17.63 -11.69
N ILE A 83 8.69 -17.72 -12.70
CA ILE A 83 8.36 -18.31 -14.02
C ILE A 83 8.46 -19.84 -13.92
N LEU A 84 9.52 -20.34 -13.28
CA LEU A 84 9.74 -21.77 -13.08
C LEU A 84 8.68 -22.39 -12.14
N VAL A 85 8.14 -21.61 -11.19
CA VAL A 85 6.96 -21.99 -10.38
C VAL A 85 5.71 -22.21 -11.24
N ILE A 86 5.43 -21.34 -12.22
CA ILE A 86 4.27 -21.51 -13.11
C ILE A 86 4.44 -22.78 -13.93
N GLN A 87 5.61 -23.00 -14.52
CA GLN A 87 5.91 -24.21 -15.29
C GLN A 87 5.79 -25.50 -14.46
N LEU A 88 6.32 -25.52 -13.23
CA LEU A 88 6.12 -26.66 -12.31
C LEU A 88 4.64 -26.89 -11.99
N THR A 89 3.87 -25.82 -11.82
CA THR A 89 2.42 -25.90 -11.54
C THR A 89 1.67 -26.50 -12.73
N GLU A 90 1.99 -26.09 -13.96
CA GLU A 90 1.37 -26.62 -15.19
C GLU A 90 1.70 -28.11 -15.40
N ILE A 91 2.96 -28.50 -15.17
CA ILE A 91 3.36 -29.92 -15.26
C ILE A 91 2.63 -30.75 -14.18
N LEU A 92 2.56 -30.27 -12.93
CA LEU A 92 1.82 -30.99 -11.89
C LEU A 92 0.32 -31.07 -12.17
N ARG A 93 -0.31 -29.99 -12.66
CA ARG A 93 -1.72 -29.96 -13.10
C ARG A 93 -2.05 -30.96 -14.20
N THR A 94 -1.06 -31.37 -15.00
CA THR A 94 -1.21 -32.44 -16.01
C THR A 94 -1.36 -33.83 -15.38
N SER A 95 -1.05 -33.97 -14.09
CA SER A 95 -0.98 -35.24 -13.34
C SER A 95 -1.83 -35.29 -12.06
N MET A 96 -2.36 -34.15 -11.61
CA MET A 96 -3.07 -33.97 -10.35
C MET A 96 -4.13 -32.87 -10.50
N GLU A 97 -5.36 -33.16 -10.05
CA GLU A 97 -6.47 -32.21 -10.12
C GLU A 97 -6.34 -31.08 -9.08
N GLN A 98 -7.01 -29.94 -9.29
CA GLN A 98 -7.16 -28.83 -8.32
C GLN A 98 -5.87 -28.24 -7.71
N ILE A 99 -4.71 -28.32 -8.38
CA ILE A 99 -3.49 -27.66 -7.88
C ILE A 99 -3.55 -26.13 -8.05
N SER A 100 -3.40 -25.41 -6.94
CA SER A 100 -3.27 -23.95 -6.89
C SER A 100 -1.91 -23.47 -7.42
N THR A 101 -1.88 -22.31 -8.10
CA THR A 101 -0.63 -21.59 -8.44
C THR A 101 0.11 -21.06 -7.22
N THR A 102 -0.56 -20.91 -6.07
CA THR A 102 0.05 -20.45 -4.82
C THR A 102 0.91 -21.51 -4.14
N LEU A 103 0.82 -22.79 -4.56
CA LEU A 103 1.39 -23.94 -3.86
C LEU A 103 2.89 -23.80 -3.54
N PHE A 104 3.72 -23.42 -4.50
CA PHE A 104 5.18 -23.27 -4.32
C PHE A 104 5.61 -21.99 -3.57
N PHE A 105 4.66 -21.09 -3.28
CA PHE A 105 4.84 -19.97 -2.36
C PHE A 105 4.38 -20.33 -0.94
N GLU A 106 3.47 -21.29 -0.82
CA GLU A 106 2.96 -21.81 0.46
C GLU A 106 3.84 -22.91 1.07
N TYR A 107 4.46 -23.74 0.22
CA TYR A 107 5.27 -24.90 0.58
C TYR A 107 6.61 -24.81 -0.14
N THR A 108 7.60 -24.21 0.51
CA THR A 108 8.88 -23.83 -0.11
C THR A 108 9.90 -24.96 -0.23
N THR A 109 9.63 -26.14 0.38
CA THR A 109 10.52 -27.31 0.39
C THR A 109 9.81 -28.54 -0.18
N ILE A 110 10.56 -29.52 -0.69
CA ILE A 110 9.99 -30.75 -1.26
C ILE A 110 9.30 -31.59 -0.17
N ASP A 111 9.90 -31.70 1.01
CA ASP A 111 9.27 -32.38 2.16
C ASP A 111 7.92 -31.73 2.49
N ALA A 112 7.83 -30.39 2.54
CA ALA A 112 6.58 -29.70 2.87
C ALA A 112 5.50 -29.86 1.77
N LEU A 113 5.90 -29.92 0.49
CA LEU A 113 5.00 -30.23 -0.62
C LEU A 113 4.45 -31.67 -0.53
N VAL A 114 5.30 -32.65 -0.23
CA VAL A 114 4.88 -34.05 -0.06
C VAL A 114 3.95 -34.20 1.14
N GLU A 115 4.26 -33.57 2.29
CA GLU A 115 3.34 -33.56 3.44
C GLU A 115 1.99 -32.95 3.08
N HIS A 116 1.95 -31.82 2.36
CA HIS A 116 0.69 -31.24 1.88
C HIS A 116 -0.11 -32.24 1.03
N PHE A 117 0.50 -32.79 -0.02
CA PHE A 117 -0.18 -33.72 -0.93
C PHE A 117 -0.60 -35.03 -0.23
N LEU A 118 0.14 -35.51 0.77
CA LEU A 118 -0.25 -36.69 1.57
C LEU A 118 -1.52 -36.44 2.40
N HIS A 119 -1.78 -35.19 2.79
CA HIS A 119 -2.99 -34.80 3.51
C HIS A 119 -4.16 -34.41 2.58
N THR A 120 -3.89 -33.88 1.38
CA THR A 120 -4.95 -33.37 0.47
C THR A 120 -5.28 -34.27 -0.71
N GLN A 121 -4.30 -35.00 -1.27
CA GLN A 121 -4.42 -35.71 -2.55
C GLN A 121 -3.70 -37.08 -2.57
N LYS A 122 -3.83 -37.83 -1.46
CA LYS A 122 -3.08 -39.08 -1.22
C LYS A 122 -3.20 -40.15 -2.32
N GLU A 123 -4.36 -40.31 -2.94
CA GLU A 123 -4.54 -41.28 -4.03
C GLU A 123 -3.94 -40.79 -5.36
N ALA A 124 -3.93 -39.48 -5.61
CA ALA A 124 -3.25 -38.92 -6.78
C ALA A 124 -1.73 -39.11 -6.68
N LEU A 125 -1.14 -38.93 -5.49
CA LEU A 125 0.27 -39.30 -5.23
C LEU A 125 0.56 -40.77 -5.53
N ARG A 126 -0.29 -41.70 -5.08
CA ARG A 126 -0.11 -43.14 -5.33
C ARG A 126 -0.08 -43.46 -6.83
N HIS A 127 -0.99 -42.86 -7.59
CA HIS A 127 -1.04 -43.01 -9.04
C HIS A 127 0.14 -42.32 -9.74
N LEU A 128 0.63 -41.19 -9.22
CA LEU A 128 1.78 -40.45 -9.73
C LEU A 128 3.10 -41.24 -9.62
N VAL A 129 3.34 -41.89 -8.47
CA VAL A 129 4.60 -42.62 -8.20
C VAL A 129 4.57 -44.09 -8.62
N GLY A 130 3.52 -44.54 -9.31
CA GLY A 130 3.39 -45.91 -9.79
C GLY A 130 3.19 -46.96 -8.68
N ALA A 131 2.61 -46.58 -7.55
CA ALA A 131 2.30 -47.49 -6.44
C ALA A 131 0.98 -48.25 -6.71
N GLY A 132 0.95 -49.02 -7.81
CA GLY A 132 -0.26 -49.69 -8.31
C GLY A 132 -0.55 -51.06 -7.69
N ASP A 133 -1.83 -51.28 -7.41
CA ASP A 133 -2.56 -52.56 -7.37
C ASP A 133 -1.95 -53.73 -6.59
N ASP A 134 -2.08 -53.68 -5.26
CA ASP A 134 -2.30 -54.92 -4.50
C ASP A 134 -3.74 -55.41 -4.78
N LYS A 135 -3.86 -56.65 -5.26
CA LYS A 135 -5.09 -57.15 -5.91
C LYS A 135 -6.28 -57.23 -4.96
N ILE A 136 -7.32 -56.45 -5.23
CA ILE A 136 -8.67 -56.75 -4.72
C ILE A 136 -9.16 -58.02 -5.39
N ALA A 137 -9.18 -59.13 -4.65
CA ALA A 137 -9.79 -60.38 -5.11
C ALA A 137 -11.32 -60.30 -5.02
N GLU A 138 -12.02 -60.67 -6.09
CA GLU A 138 -13.48 -60.72 -6.11
C GLU A 138 -14.05 -61.72 -5.09
N VAL A 139 -14.98 -61.26 -4.26
CA VAL A 139 -16.07 -62.11 -3.73
C VAL A 139 -17.37 -61.32 -3.77
N ALA A 140 -18.36 -61.87 -4.46
CA ALA A 140 -19.71 -61.35 -4.57
C ALA A 140 -20.72 -62.54 -4.62
N PRO A 141 -22.04 -62.32 -4.52
CA PRO A 141 -22.71 -61.52 -3.48
C PRO A 141 -23.91 -62.27 -2.87
N THR A 142 -24.24 -62.06 -1.58
CA THR A 142 -25.48 -62.64 -1.00
C THR A 142 -26.21 -61.76 0.01
N ALA A 143 -27.54 -61.82 -0.07
CA ALA A 143 -28.54 -60.89 0.42
C ALA A 143 -28.85 -60.85 1.95
N LEU A 144 -29.27 -59.65 2.39
CA LEU A 144 -30.42 -59.32 3.26
C LEU A 144 -30.56 -59.82 4.73
N SER A 145 -31.02 -58.88 5.57
CA SER A 145 -31.75 -59.08 6.85
C SER A 145 -30.87 -59.48 8.07
N THR A 146 -31.19 -59.18 9.34
CA THR A 146 -32.43 -58.64 9.97
C THR A 146 -32.12 -57.69 11.15
N LEU A 147 -33.16 -57.06 11.71
CA LEU A 147 -33.17 -56.12 12.85
C LEU A 147 -32.87 -56.73 14.25
N GLN A 148 -32.61 -55.81 15.19
CA GLN A 148 -33.10 -55.75 16.59
C GLN A 148 -32.21 -56.09 17.82
N TYR A 149 -32.37 -55.19 18.80
CA TYR A 149 -31.89 -55.08 20.19
C TYR A 149 -32.12 -56.30 21.10
N PRO A 150 -31.52 -56.29 22.32
CA PRO A 150 -32.35 -56.02 23.50
C PRO A 150 -31.89 -54.84 24.39
N LEU A 151 -32.74 -54.47 25.34
CA LEU A 151 -32.55 -53.45 26.39
C LEU A 151 -32.72 -54.08 27.79
N THR A 152 -32.33 -53.36 28.85
CA THR A 152 -32.72 -53.57 30.28
C THR A 152 -32.21 -54.87 30.95
N ASP A 153 -32.19 -55.03 32.29
CA ASP A 153 -32.77 -54.20 33.37
C ASP A 153 -31.81 -54.01 34.60
N ARG A 154 -32.34 -53.54 35.74
CA ARG A 154 -31.64 -52.90 36.87
C ARG A 154 -31.72 -53.68 38.21
N ARG A 155 -31.03 -53.12 39.23
CA ARG A 155 -31.25 -53.25 40.70
C ARG A 155 -30.73 -54.55 41.37
N ASN A 156 -30.41 -54.58 42.68
CA ASN A 156 -30.70 -53.64 43.79
C ASN A 156 -29.64 -53.67 44.94
N GLU A 157 -29.60 -52.61 45.79
CA GLU A 157 -29.29 -52.56 47.27
C GLU A 157 -27.96 -53.17 47.83
N GLU A 158 -27.35 -52.81 48.99
CA GLU A 158 -27.45 -51.82 50.12
C GLU A 158 -26.07 -51.91 50.90
N ASN A 159 -25.65 -51.14 51.92
CA ASN A 159 -25.76 -49.74 52.37
C ASN A 159 -24.99 -49.58 53.72
N GLN A 160 -24.20 -48.49 53.94
CA GLN A 160 -23.78 -48.07 55.31
C GLN A 160 -23.28 -46.61 55.44
N THR A 161 -24.24 -45.68 55.60
CA THR A 161 -24.24 -44.51 56.54
C THR A 161 -22.99 -43.63 56.83
N LEU A 162 -23.01 -42.39 56.30
CA LEU A 162 -23.01 -41.05 56.99
C LEU A 162 -21.87 -40.64 57.99
N PRO A 163 -21.54 -39.32 58.19
CA PRO A 163 -22.42 -38.12 58.14
C PRO A 163 -21.92 -36.89 57.31
N PRO A 164 -22.71 -35.78 57.19
CA PRO A 164 -22.52 -34.75 56.13
C PRO A 164 -22.30 -33.29 56.59
N VAL A 165 -21.82 -32.42 55.68
CA VAL A 165 -21.95 -30.93 55.75
C VAL A 165 -22.13 -30.31 54.34
N SER A 166 -23.15 -29.46 54.20
CA SER A 166 -23.46 -28.41 53.19
C SER A 166 -22.91 -28.44 51.74
N PRO A 167 -23.79 -28.51 50.71
CA PRO A 167 -23.48 -28.19 49.32
C PRO A 167 -23.94 -26.76 48.94
N ASP A 168 -23.09 -25.74 49.09
CA ASP A 168 -23.46 -24.35 48.79
C ASP A 168 -22.31 -23.56 48.13
N ALA A 169 -22.02 -23.86 46.84
CA ALA A 169 -21.04 -23.13 46.00
C ALA A 169 -21.09 -23.42 44.48
N ARG A 170 -22.20 -23.96 43.93
CA ARG A 170 -22.32 -24.24 42.47
C ARG A 170 -23.70 -23.87 41.89
N ALA A 171 -24.13 -22.63 42.15
CA ALA A 171 -25.34 -22.04 41.59
C ALA A 171 -25.21 -20.54 41.29
N SER A 172 -24.06 -20.11 40.75
CA SER A 172 -23.81 -18.71 40.35
C SER A 172 -23.56 -18.59 38.84
N ASN A 173 -24.64 -18.43 38.07
CA ASN A 173 -24.59 -17.97 36.69
C ASN A 173 -24.19 -16.48 36.66
N SER A 174 -22.91 -16.15 36.80
CA SER A 174 -22.42 -14.76 36.81
C SER A 174 -22.07 -14.26 35.40
N THR A 175 -23.10 -13.73 34.72
CA THR A 175 -23.04 -12.49 33.91
C THR A 175 -21.68 -12.08 33.30
N LEU A 176 -21.17 -12.87 32.34
CA LEU A 176 -19.95 -12.57 31.58
C LEU A 176 -20.08 -12.22 30.08
N PRO A 177 -21.26 -12.17 29.41
CA PRO A 177 -21.34 -11.69 28.02
C PRO A 177 -21.04 -10.19 27.82
N ASN A 178 -21.28 -9.35 28.83
CA ASN A 178 -21.21 -7.89 28.68
C ASN A 178 -19.77 -7.36 28.67
N MET A 179 -18.95 -7.67 29.67
CA MET A 179 -17.61 -7.06 29.79
C MET A 179 -16.76 -7.22 28.52
N SER A 180 -16.81 -8.37 27.85
CA SER A 180 -16.08 -8.60 26.59
C SER A 180 -16.60 -7.74 25.42
N ARG A 181 -17.90 -7.40 25.40
CA ARG A 181 -18.50 -6.48 24.41
C ARG A 181 -18.23 -5.02 24.75
N ASP A 182 -18.28 -4.66 26.04
CA ASP A 182 -17.99 -3.31 26.52
C ASP A 182 -16.51 -2.96 26.27
N PHE A 183 -15.56 -3.85 26.62
CA PHE A 183 -14.14 -3.66 26.30
C PHE A 183 -13.83 -3.63 24.79
N ALA A 184 -14.62 -4.32 23.96
CA ALA A 184 -14.49 -4.22 22.51
C ALA A 184 -14.95 -2.83 22.02
N ARG A 185 -16.11 -2.35 22.49
CA ARG A 185 -16.64 -1.02 22.14
C ARG A 185 -15.78 0.13 22.67
N GLU A 186 -15.04 -0.06 23.75
CA GLU A 186 -14.05 0.94 24.22
C GLU A 186 -12.81 1.07 23.31
N ARG A 187 -12.62 0.14 22.35
CA ARG A 187 -11.56 0.22 21.32
C ARG A 187 -12.06 0.62 19.94
N ASP A 188 -13.37 0.76 19.76
CA ASP A 188 -13.96 1.24 18.51
C ASP A 188 -13.54 2.69 18.23
N ILE A 189 -12.99 2.95 17.04
CA ILE A 189 -12.60 4.29 16.59
C ILE A 189 -13.57 4.76 15.52
N ALA A 190 -14.26 5.88 15.75
CA ALA A 190 -15.12 6.53 14.77
C ALA A 190 -14.30 7.31 13.75
N ILE A 191 -14.73 7.25 12.48
CA ILE A 191 -14.27 8.12 11.40
C ILE A 191 -15.26 9.27 11.27
N ILE A 192 -14.87 10.46 11.74
CA ILE A 192 -15.74 11.63 11.89
C ILE A 192 -15.60 12.68 10.78
N GLY A 193 -14.59 12.56 9.93
CA GLY A 193 -14.35 13.45 8.79
C GLY A 193 -13.57 12.74 7.70
N ILE A 194 -13.75 13.17 6.44
CA ILE A 194 -13.04 12.64 5.28
C ILE A 194 -12.71 13.73 4.26
N ALA A 195 -11.58 13.60 3.59
CA ALA A 195 -11.16 14.47 2.49
C ALA A 195 -10.26 13.71 1.51
N GLY A 196 -10.20 14.16 0.25
CA GLY A 196 -9.25 13.63 -0.72
C GLY A 196 -9.42 14.18 -2.14
N ARG A 197 -8.33 14.10 -2.92
CA ARG A 197 -8.26 14.34 -4.36
C ARG A 197 -7.72 13.07 -5.01
N TYR A 198 -8.43 12.56 -6.00
CA TYR A 198 -8.07 11.37 -6.78
C TYR A 198 -8.11 11.71 -8.29
N PRO A 199 -7.54 10.88 -9.18
CA PRO A 199 -7.56 11.12 -10.63
C PRO A 199 -8.98 11.37 -11.16
N GLU A 200 -9.15 12.44 -11.93
CA GLU A 200 -10.45 12.99 -12.39
C GLU A 200 -11.48 13.33 -11.28
N ALA A 201 -11.07 13.32 -10.00
CA ALA A 201 -11.96 13.52 -8.85
C ALA A 201 -11.36 14.54 -7.85
N LYS A 202 -11.69 15.81 -8.03
CA LYS A 202 -11.22 16.93 -7.19
C LYS A 202 -11.68 16.89 -5.72
N ASP A 203 -12.67 16.07 -5.39
CA ASP A 203 -13.25 15.90 -4.07
C ASP A 203 -13.89 14.51 -3.91
N VAL A 204 -14.28 14.13 -2.68
CA VAL A 204 -14.83 12.80 -2.36
C VAL A 204 -16.22 12.54 -2.96
N LEU A 205 -16.97 13.58 -3.35
CA LEU A 205 -18.28 13.42 -4.01
C LEU A 205 -18.08 13.19 -5.51
N ALA A 206 -17.17 13.93 -6.15
CA ALA A 206 -16.73 13.65 -7.52
C ALA A 206 -16.12 12.24 -7.64
N PHE A 207 -15.39 11.79 -6.61
CA PHE A 207 -14.87 10.42 -6.54
C PHE A 207 -16.00 9.38 -6.44
N TRP A 208 -17.03 9.63 -5.64
CA TRP A 208 -18.21 8.76 -5.60
C TRP A 208 -18.94 8.71 -6.95
N ASP A 209 -19.17 9.87 -7.58
CA ASP A 209 -19.82 9.96 -8.90
C ASP A 209 -19.03 9.16 -9.97
N LEU A 210 -17.70 9.22 -9.94
CA LEU A 210 -16.79 8.47 -10.82
C LEU A 210 -16.85 6.95 -10.58
N LEU A 211 -16.78 6.53 -9.31
CA LEU A 211 -16.84 5.12 -8.90
C LEU A 211 -18.21 4.50 -9.25
N LYS A 212 -19.30 5.21 -8.94
CA LYS A 212 -20.68 4.80 -9.22
C LYS A 212 -20.97 4.68 -10.71
N ALA A 213 -20.32 5.51 -11.54
CA ALA A 213 -20.38 5.42 -13.00
C ALA A 213 -19.56 4.25 -13.59
N GLY A 214 -18.76 3.53 -12.78
CA GLY A 214 -17.87 2.48 -13.26
C GLY A 214 -16.76 3.01 -14.19
N LYS A 215 -16.32 4.26 -13.97
CA LYS A 215 -15.35 4.92 -14.84
C LYS A 215 -13.90 4.59 -14.43
N SER A 216 -13.02 4.49 -15.45
CA SER A 216 -11.56 4.55 -15.30
C SER A 216 -11.06 5.97 -15.57
N ALA A 217 -10.10 6.42 -14.77
CA ALA A 217 -9.47 7.75 -14.78
C ALA A 217 -8.01 7.71 -15.27
N ILE A 218 -7.62 6.62 -15.93
CA ILE A 218 -6.28 6.44 -16.50
C ILE A 218 -6.16 7.25 -17.80
N ARG A 219 -5.06 8.00 -17.93
CA ARG A 219 -4.68 8.75 -19.14
C ARG A 219 -3.21 8.52 -19.49
N GLU A 220 -2.77 8.99 -20.66
CA GLU A 220 -1.33 9.10 -20.92
C GLU A 220 -0.66 10.03 -19.91
N ILE A 221 0.63 9.82 -19.62
CA ILE A 221 1.48 10.75 -18.88
C ILE A 221 1.30 12.17 -19.47
N PRO A 222 0.85 13.15 -18.68
CA PRO A 222 0.55 14.47 -19.21
C PRO A 222 1.82 15.26 -19.58
N PRO A 223 1.81 16.05 -20.68
CA PRO A 223 2.99 16.80 -21.12
C PRO A 223 3.45 17.87 -20.12
N GLU A 224 2.56 18.34 -19.24
CA GLU A 224 2.90 19.22 -18.11
C GLU A 224 3.75 18.54 -17.02
N ARG A 225 3.92 17.20 -17.07
CA ARG A 225 4.82 16.44 -16.18
C ARG A 225 6.16 16.16 -16.86
N TRP A 226 6.13 15.41 -17.96
CA TRP A 226 7.27 15.22 -18.87
C TRP A 226 6.80 14.62 -20.21
N ASP A 227 7.55 14.83 -21.30
CA ASP A 227 7.27 14.11 -22.55
C ASP A 227 7.79 12.67 -22.47
N TRP A 228 6.87 11.76 -22.16
CA TRP A 228 7.10 10.32 -22.06
C TRP A 228 7.73 9.71 -23.32
N ARG A 229 7.51 10.31 -24.51
CA ARG A 229 8.03 9.82 -25.80
C ARG A 229 9.56 9.83 -25.87
N SER A 230 10.22 10.69 -25.11
CA SER A 230 11.70 10.74 -25.04
C SER A 230 12.33 9.56 -24.29
N TYR A 231 11.53 8.84 -23.48
CA TYR A 231 11.94 7.66 -22.70
C TYR A 231 11.34 6.34 -23.25
N PHE A 232 10.35 6.39 -24.13
CA PHE A 232 9.51 5.24 -24.43
C PHE A 232 10.15 4.18 -25.32
N GLN A 233 10.10 2.92 -24.88
CA GLN A 233 10.39 1.73 -25.68
C GLN A 233 9.43 0.60 -25.27
N ALA A 234 8.51 0.22 -26.16
CA ALA A 234 7.39 -0.69 -25.89
C ALA A 234 7.76 -2.16 -25.54
N GLU A 235 9.05 -2.49 -25.52
CA GLU A 235 9.56 -3.84 -25.32
C GLU A 235 9.98 -4.00 -23.84
N LYS A 236 9.21 -4.78 -23.05
CA LYS A 236 9.53 -5.05 -21.64
C LYS A 236 10.95 -5.62 -21.51
N GLY A 237 11.75 -5.07 -20.60
CA GLY A 237 13.14 -5.49 -20.37
C GLY A 237 14.18 -4.96 -21.37
N ALA A 238 13.79 -4.15 -22.36
CA ALA A 238 14.74 -3.64 -23.34
C ALA A 238 15.63 -2.51 -22.80
N THR A 239 16.82 -2.90 -22.34
CA THR A 239 17.99 -2.01 -22.39
C THR A 239 18.36 -1.73 -23.86
N ARG A 240 19.15 -0.68 -24.11
CA ARG A 240 19.35 -0.08 -25.44
C ARG A 240 20.21 -0.92 -26.43
N GLY A 241 20.24 -2.25 -26.28
CA GLY A 241 21.14 -3.19 -26.94
C GLY A 241 20.82 -3.50 -28.41
N SER A 242 19.62 -3.16 -28.91
CA SER A 242 19.29 -3.17 -30.34
C SER A 242 19.91 -2.01 -31.14
N ARG A 243 20.78 -1.20 -30.50
CA ARG A 243 21.76 -0.31 -31.14
C ARG A 243 23.19 -0.66 -30.71
N PRO A 244 24.22 -0.48 -31.58
CA PRO A 244 25.60 -0.78 -31.24
C PRO A 244 26.11 0.00 -30.01
N ALA A 245 26.83 -0.69 -29.12
CA ALA A 245 27.33 -0.14 -27.87
C ALA A 245 28.56 0.78 -28.06
N GLN A 246 28.33 2.03 -28.48
CA GLN A 246 29.35 3.10 -28.54
C GLN A 246 28.89 4.46 -28.00
N ALA A 247 27.78 4.52 -27.25
CA ALA A 247 27.28 5.76 -26.63
C ALA A 247 27.41 5.71 -25.10
N GLN A 248 28.45 6.38 -24.56
CA GLN A 248 28.45 6.79 -23.16
C GLN A 248 27.27 7.76 -22.95
N GLY A 249 26.35 7.45 -22.02
CA GLY A 249 25.13 8.25 -21.81
C GLY A 249 23.87 7.67 -22.47
N SER A 250 23.54 6.41 -22.18
CA SER A 250 22.23 5.83 -22.49
C SER A 250 21.15 6.44 -21.58
N VAL A 251 20.23 7.22 -22.15
CA VAL A 251 18.99 7.64 -21.48
C VAL A 251 18.20 6.37 -21.07
N PRO A 252 17.67 6.29 -19.83
CA PRO A 252 16.88 5.15 -19.38
C PRO A 252 15.54 5.05 -20.13
N THR A 253 14.95 3.86 -20.15
CA THR A 253 13.74 3.55 -20.91
C THR A 253 12.53 3.24 -20.02
N ILE A 254 11.33 3.53 -20.53
CA ILE A 254 10.03 3.16 -19.95
C ILE A 254 9.21 2.40 -21.01
N TYR A 255 8.51 1.33 -20.63
CA TYR A 255 7.62 0.60 -21.56
C TYR A 255 6.14 0.95 -21.39
N ALA A 256 5.77 1.51 -20.23
CA ALA A 256 4.43 2.00 -19.94
C ALA A 256 4.39 3.53 -20.04
N LYS A 257 3.24 4.07 -20.44
CA LYS A 257 3.00 5.50 -20.66
C LYS A 257 1.69 6.01 -20.01
N TRP A 258 1.07 5.16 -19.19
CA TRP A 258 -0.27 5.34 -18.64
C TRP A 258 -0.20 5.58 -17.13
N GLY A 259 -1.07 6.43 -16.61
CA GLY A 259 -1.21 6.67 -15.17
C GLY A 259 -2.52 7.38 -14.80
N GLY A 260 -2.89 7.28 -13.53
CA GLY A 260 -3.94 8.12 -12.94
C GLY A 260 -3.32 9.40 -12.36
N PHE A 261 -3.61 10.57 -12.94
CA PHE A 261 -2.94 11.83 -12.58
C PHE A 261 -3.91 12.87 -12.01
N LEU A 262 -3.50 13.53 -10.92
CA LEU A 262 -4.19 14.70 -10.38
C LEU A 262 -3.99 15.92 -11.29
N GLU A 263 -5.02 16.75 -11.33
CA GLU A 263 -4.99 18.10 -11.89
C GLU A 263 -4.51 19.10 -10.83
N ASP A 264 -3.90 20.21 -11.27
CA ASP A 264 -3.46 21.32 -10.43
C ASP A 264 -2.61 20.90 -9.20
N ILE A 265 -1.51 20.17 -9.40
CA ILE A 265 -0.63 19.75 -8.28
C ILE A 265 0.32 20.87 -7.83
N GLU A 266 0.60 21.80 -8.73
CA GLU A 266 1.34 23.02 -8.52
C GLU A 266 0.54 24.07 -7.73
N CYS A 267 -0.79 23.99 -7.75
CA CYS A 267 -1.68 24.98 -7.14
C CYS A 267 -1.80 24.81 -5.62
N PHE A 268 -1.70 25.91 -4.87
CA PHE A 268 -1.80 25.94 -3.41
C PHE A 268 -2.14 27.34 -2.86
N ASP A 269 -2.99 27.46 -1.83
CA ASP A 269 -3.27 28.76 -1.18
C ASP A 269 -2.23 29.10 -0.10
N ALA A 270 -1.09 29.62 -0.55
CA ALA A 270 0.01 30.00 0.34
C ALA A 270 -0.41 31.06 1.39
N SER A 271 -1.24 32.01 0.97
CA SER A 271 -1.69 33.14 1.79
C SER A 271 -2.52 32.69 2.99
N PHE A 272 -3.41 31.72 2.76
CA PHE A 272 -4.31 31.16 3.76
C PHE A 272 -3.56 30.50 4.91
N PHE A 273 -2.54 29.70 4.59
CA PHE A 273 -1.68 29.01 5.56
C PHE A 273 -0.54 29.88 6.11
N HIS A 274 -0.50 31.16 5.73
CA HIS A 274 0.53 32.14 6.11
C HIS A 274 1.96 31.74 5.69
N ILE A 275 2.07 30.98 4.61
CA ILE A 275 3.32 30.55 3.99
C ILE A 275 3.71 31.57 2.91
N SER A 276 5.00 31.87 2.77
CA SER A 276 5.46 32.81 1.74
C SER A 276 5.49 32.15 0.35
N PRO A 277 5.18 32.87 -0.75
CA PRO A 277 5.31 32.38 -2.13
C PRO A 277 6.62 31.63 -2.42
N ARG A 278 7.75 32.18 -1.95
CA ARG A 278 9.10 31.61 -2.11
C ARG A 278 9.33 30.32 -1.32
N GLU A 279 8.59 30.11 -0.23
CA GLU A 279 8.59 28.84 0.50
C GLU A 279 7.68 27.82 -0.20
N SER A 280 6.50 28.23 -0.69
CA SER A 280 5.57 27.37 -1.43
C SER A 280 6.19 26.79 -2.72
N GLU A 281 7.06 27.54 -3.42
CA GLU A 281 7.89 27.00 -4.51
C GLU A 281 8.76 25.81 -4.04
N GLN A 282 9.38 25.92 -2.85
CA GLN A 282 10.33 24.94 -2.31
C GLN A 282 9.67 23.75 -1.61
N MET A 283 8.43 23.90 -1.15
CA MET A 283 7.62 22.81 -0.61
C MET A 283 7.35 21.78 -1.70
N ASP A 284 7.60 20.52 -1.36
CA ASP A 284 7.12 19.38 -2.15
C ASP A 284 5.59 19.54 -2.35
N PRO A 285 5.07 19.42 -3.58
CA PRO A 285 3.63 19.46 -3.84
C PRO A 285 2.83 18.50 -2.93
N GLN A 286 3.41 17.38 -2.49
CA GLN A 286 2.79 16.45 -1.54
C GLN A 286 2.59 17.06 -0.14
N GLU A 287 3.51 17.92 0.33
CA GLU A 287 3.40 18.68 1.59
C GLU A 287 2.25 19.70 1.50
N ARG A 288 2.12 20.37 0.34
CA ARG A 288 1.06 21.35 0.06
C ARG A 288 -0.33 20.70 -0.02
N LEU A 289 -0.47 19.65 -0.84
CA LEU A 289 -1.72 18.91 -1.00
C LEU A 289 -2.18 18.26 0.31
N PHE A 290 -1.26 17.68 1.10
CA PHE A 290 -1.64 17.06 2.38
C PHE A 290 -2.08 18.09 3.42
N LEU A 291 -1.51 19.31 3.41
CA LEU A 291 -1.94 20.41 4.28
C LEU A 291 -3.35 20.91 3.93
N GLU A 292 -3.65 21.12 2.63
CA GLU A 292 -5.02 21.43 2.16
C GLU A 292 -6.01 20.35 2.61
N VAL A 293 -5.73 19.09 2.28
CA VAL A 293 -6.61 17.94 2.56
C VAL A 293 -6.78 17.70 4.06
N SER A 294 -5.76 17.95 4.88
CA SER A 294 -5.87 17.90 6.34
C SER A 294 -6.84 18.96 6.87
N TYR A 295 -6.73 20.22 6.42
CA TYR A 295 -7.66 21.29 6.82
C TYR A 295 -9.09 21.02 6.33
N THR A 296 -9.25 20.56 5.09
CA THR A 296 -10.53 20.09 4.53
C THR A 296 -11.14 18.98 5.38
N CYS A 297 -10.36 18.01 5.84
CA CYS A 297 -10.83 16.91 6.67
C CYS A 297 -11.34 17.35 8.06
N ILE A 298 -10.70 18.38 8.65
CA ILE A 298 -11.17 18.99 9.91
C ILE A 298 -12.50 19.74 9.67
N GLN A 299 -12.63 20.46 8.55
CA GLN A 299 -13.88 21.14 8.21
C GLN A 299 -15.01 20.16 7.84
N ASP A 300 -14.74 19.03 7.17
CA ASP A 300 -15.77 18.02 6.90
C ASP A 300 -16.33 17.43 8.20
N ALA A 301 -15.48 17.19 9.20
CA ALA A 301 -15.92 16.81 10.55
C ALA A 301 -16.70 17.90 11.30
N GLY A 302 -16.81 19.10 10.75
CA GLY A 302 -17.45 20.26 11.38
C GLY A 302 -16.64 20.84 12.54
N TYR A 303 -15.31 20.73 12.51
CA TYR A 303 -14.40 21.32 13.49
C TYR A 303 -13.63 22.52 12.91
N THR A 304 -13.03 23.30 13.80
CA THR A 304 -11.89 24.18 13.47
C THR A 304 -10.60 23.56 14.02
N PRO A 305 -9.40 23.88 13.49
CA PRO A 305 -8.15 23.33 14.01
C PRO A 305 -7.96 23.58 15.52
N ALA A 306 -8.27 24.80 15.98
CA ALA A 306 -8.24 25.15 17.40
C ALA A 306 -9.27 24.36 18.23
N GLY A 307 -10.52 24.30 17.78
CA GLY A 307 -11.59 23.57 18.48
C GLY A 307 -11.38 22.06 18.54
N LEU A 308 -10.57 21.50 17.64
CA LEU A 308 -10.18 20.09 17.69
C LEU A 308 -9.16 19.81 18.81
N GLY A 309 -8.26 20.77 19.07
CA GLY A 309 -7.26 20.69 20.14
C GLY A 309 -7.79 20.90 21.55
N GLU A 310 -9.00 21.46 21.73
CA GLU A 310 -9.64 21.66 23.04
C GLU A 310 -9.78 20.35 23.84
N HIS A 311 -9.89 19.22 23.15
CA HIS A 311 -10.12 17.90 23.76
C HIS A 311 -8.83 17.10 24.02
N GLY A 312 -7.65 17.63 23.70
CA GLY A 312 -6.34 17.00 23.95
C GLY A 312 -5.41 16.96 22.73
N PRO A 313 -4.27 16.24 22.81
CA PRO A 313 -3.29 16.18 21.73
C PRO A 313 -3.87 15.54 20.47
N VAL A 314 -3.74 16.22 19.33
CA VAL A 314 -4.16 15.74 18.01
C VAL A 314 -2.95 15.22 17.25
N GLY A 315 -2.93 13.93 16.92
CA GLY A 315 -1.87 13.29 16.14
C GLY A 315 -2.04 13.48 14.63
N VAL A 316 -0.94 13.34 13.87
CA VAL A 316 -0.90 13.40 12.40
C VAL A 316 -0.06 12.25 11.88
N PHE A 317 -0.66 11.37 11.09
CA PHE A 317 -0.03 10.16 10.56
C PHE A 317 -0.23 10.09 9.04
N VAL A 318 0.84 10.22 8.25
CA VAL A 318 0.76 10.28 6.78
C VAL A 318 1.60 9.20 6.11
N GLY A 319 0.99 8.44 5.20
CA GLY A 319 1.70 7.54 4.30
C GLY A 319 2.31 8.26 3.10
N VAL A 320 3.61 8.10 2.86
CA VAL A 320 4.33 8.67 1.70
C VAL A 320 5.55 7.80 1.36
N MET A 321 5.83 7.57 0.07
CA MET A 321 7.08 6.91 -0.36
C MET A 321 7.81 7.55 -1.55
N ASN A 322 7.16 8.41 -2.34
CA ASN A 322 7.79 9.09 -3.48
C ASN A 322 8.37 10.45 -3.06
N GLY A 323 9.55 10.82 -3.59
CA GLY A 323 10.35 11.93 -3.05
C GLY A 323 11.26 12.63 -4.06
N ASN A 324 10.85 12.65 -5.33
CA ASN A 324 11.66 13.12 -6.45
C ASN A 324 11.52 14.63 -6.76
N TYR A 325 10.79 15.41 -5.95
CA TYR A 325 10.73 16.86 -6.15
C TYR A 325 12.11 17.52 -5.95
N PRO A 326 12.51 18.58 -6.70
CA PRO A 326 13.90 19.04 -6.75
C PRO A 326 14.53 19.54 -5.44
N THR A 327 13.76 19.73 -4.36
CA THR A 327 14.28 20.05 -3.01
C THR A 327 14.70 18.83 -2.18
N GLY A 328 14.52 17.63 -2.73
CA GLY A 328 14.83 16.33 -2.14
C GLY A 328 13.74 15.83 -1.17
N ALA A 329 13.68 14.51 -0.99
CA ALA A 329 12.72 13.84 -0.11
C ALA A 329 12.75 14.38 1.34
N ARG A 330 11.61 14.88 1.83
CA ARG A 330 11.42 15.41 3.20
C ARG A 330 10.15 14.87 3.83
N TYR A 331 9.94 13.56 3.81
CA TYR A 331 8.69 12.91 4.23
C TYR A 331 8.17 13.36 5.61
N TRP A 332 9.07 13.49 6.59
CA TRP A 332 8.77 14.01 7.93
C TRP A 332 8.12 15.41 7.93
N SER A 333 8.42 16.24 6.93
CA SER A 333 7.92 17.60 6.78
C SER A 333 6.43 17.62 6.44
N ILE A 334 5.92 16.59 5.75
CA ILE A 334 4.50 16.47 5.38
C ILE A 334 3.61 16.39 6.64
N ALA A 335 3.98 15.54 7.61
CA ALA A 335 3.29 15.46 8.89
C ALA A 335 3.55 16.73 9.74
N ASN A 336 4.82 17.09 9.91
CA ASN A 336 5.21 18.19 10.81
C ASN A 336 4.65 19.55 10.36
N ARG A 337 4.49 19.79 9.05
CA ARG A 337 3.89 21.01 8.51
C ARG A 337 2.41 21.09 8.86
N ALA A 338 1.66 20.00 8.67
CA ALA A 338 0.26 19.94 9.07
C ALA A 338 0.12 20.18 10.58
N SER A 339 0.94 19.54 11.42
CA SER A 339 0.94 19.81 12.87
C SER A 339 1.27 21.27 13.21
N PHE A 340 2.32 21.84 12.62
CA PHE A 340 2.77 23.21 12.89
C PHE A 340 1.74 24.27 12.48
N VAL A 341 1.24 24.19 11.25
CA VAL A 341 0.30 25.19 10.68
C VAL A 341 -1.08 25.09 11.33
N LEU A 342 -1.52 23.89 11.71
CA LEU A 342 -2.83 23.65 12.32
C LEU A 342 -2.82 23.69 13.87
N GLY A 343 -1.66 23.91 14.49
CA GLY A 343 -1.49 24.05 15.95
C GLY A 343 -1.60 22.74 16.75
N LEU A 344 -1.35 21.59 16.12
CA LEU A 344 -1.62 20.25 16.66
C LEU A 344 -0.40 19.71 17.44
N GLN A 345 -0.65 19.06 18.58
CA GLN A 345 0.38 18.72 19.57
C GLN A 345 0.52 17.21 19.88
N GLY A 346 -0.16 16.34 19.13
CA GLY A 346 0.06 14.88 19.22
C GLY A 346 1.27 14.41 18.40
N PRO A 347 1.50 13.09 18.32
CA PRO A 347 2.56 12.52 17.50
C PRO A 347 2.39 12.94 16.03
N SER A 348 3.47 13.41 15.41
CA SER A 348 3.49 13.79 13.99
C SER A 348 4.49 12.88 13.27
N VAL A 349 3.98 12.02 12.38
CA VAL A 349 4.72 10.87 11.84
C VAL A 349 4.45 10.70 10.35
N ALA A 350 5.51 10.69 9.55
CA ALA A 350 5.48 10.18 8.19
C ALA A 350 5.87 8.69 8.18
N VAL A 351 5.14 7.89 7.41
CA VAL A 351 5.28 6.43 7.33
C VAL A 351 5.58 6.05 5.90
N ASP A 352 6.71 5.37 5.69
CA ASP A 352 7.02 4.66 4.46
C ASP A 352 7.06 3.15 4.76
N THR A 353 6.06 2.45 4.24
CA THR A 353 6.07 0.98 4.07
C THR A 353 5.70 0.61 2.64
N ALA A 354 6.15 1.40 1.67
CA ALA A 354 5.75 1.37 0.28
C ALA A 354 4.20 1.40 0.11
N CYS A 355 3.61 0.50 -0.66
CA CYS A 355 2.18 0.49 -1.01
C CYS A 355 1.21 0.31 0.18
N SER A 356 1.69 -0.07 1.37
CA SER A 356 0.86 -0.15 2.59
C SER A 356 0.89 1.12 3.46
N SER A 357 1.70 2.12 3.10
CA SER A 357 2.05 3.28 3.95
C SER A 357 0.88 3.95 4.67
N SER A 358 -0.17 4.39 3.96
CA SER A 358 -1.32 5.06 4.61
C SER A 358 -2.15 4.14 5.51
N LEU A 359 -2.13 2.83 5.27
CA LEU A 359 -2.86 1.84 6.07
C LEU A 359 -2.06 1.40 7.30
N THR A 360 -0.72 1.41 7.21
CA THR A 360 0.19 1.34 8.35
C THR A 360 0.11 2.61 9.21
N ALA A 361 0.02 3.79 8.60
CA ALA A 361 -0.24 5.05 9.31
C ALA A 361 -1.58 5.02 10.07
N LEU A 362 -2.62 4.44 9.46
CA LEU A 362 -3.91 4.18 10.12
C LEU A 362 -3.81 3.24 11.32
N HIS A 363 -2.99 2.19 11.22
CA HIS A 363 -2.72 1.32 12.37
C HIS A 363 -2.05 2.09 13.52
N PHE A 364 -0.98 2.83 13.27
CA PHE A 364 -0.28 3.60 14.32
C PHE A 364 -1.17 4.69 14.95
N ALA A 365 -2.03 5.34 14.17
CA ALA A 365 -2.99 6.30 14.68
C ALA A 365 -4.04 5.65 15.60
N VAL A 366 -4.58 4.49 15.22
CA VAL A 366 -5.54 3.73 16.04
C VAL A 366 -4.90 3.27 17.36
N GLU A 367 -3.68 2.74 17.33
CA GLU A 367 -2.94 2.39 18.56
C GLU A 367 -2.59 3.66 19.41
N SER A 368 -2.35 4.81 18.77
CA SER A 368 -2.13 6.11 19.44
C SER A 368 -3.38 6.64 20.15
N LEU A 369 -4.57 6.39 19.60
CA LEU A 369 -5.86 6.71 20.24
C LEU A 369 -6.18 5.73 21.38
N ILE A 370 -5.98 4.43 21.16
CA ILE A 370 -6.23 3.38 22.17
C ILE A 370 -5.28 3.51 23.37
N SER A 371 -4.04 3.98 23.16
CA SER A 371 -3.08 4.29 24.24
C SER A 371 -3.34 5.62 24.96
N GLY A 372 -4.27 6.46 24.46
CA GLY A 372 -4.49 7.81 24.97
C GLY A 372 -3.34 8.80 24.68
N THR A 373 -2.40 8.44 23.79
CA THR A 373 -1.31 9.32 23.35
C THR A 373 -1.83 10.44 22.44
N SER A 374 -2.91 10.15 21.72
CA SER A 374 -3.73 11.13 20.98
C SER A 374 -5.17 11.10 21.50
N ALA A 375 -5.84 12.25 21.57
CA ALA A 375 -7.29 12.34 21.80
C ALA A 375 -8.09 12.26 20.48
N CYS A 376 -7.47 12.75 19.39
CA CYS A 376 -7.96 12.69 18.02
C CYS A 376 -6.76 12.52 17.07
N ALA A 377 -6.93 11.95 15.88
CA ALA A 377 -5.84 11.79 14.92
C ALA A 377 -6.29 12.08 13.48
N ILE A 378 -5.50 12.89 12.77
CA ILE A 378 -5.55 13.01 11.31
C ILE A 378 -4.72 11.86 10.74
N VAL A 379 -5.31 11.07 9.85
CA VAL A 379 -4.61 9.99 9.15
C VAL A 379 -4.78 10.17 7.66
N GLY A 380 -3.74 9.96 6.89
CA GLY A 380 -3.89 9.93 5.44
C GLY A 380 -2.74 9.30 4.70
N GLY A 381 -2.71 9.59 3.40
CA GLY A 381 -1.62 9.23 2.51
C GLY A 381 -1.60 10.18 1.32
N VAL A 382 -0.40 10.34 0.76
CA VAL A 382 -0.17 11.11 -0.44
C VAL A 382 0.77 10.34 -1.37
N ASN A 383 0.50 10.41 -2.67
CA ASN A 383 1.46 10.10 -3.72
C ASN A 383 1.30 11.06 -4.89
N LEU A 384 2.42 11.54 -5.41
CA LEU A 384 2.50 12.28 -6.67
C LEU A 384 3.67 11.74 -7.50
N ILE A 385 3.53 11.82 -8.83
CA ILE A 385 4.55 11.36 -9.77
C ILE A 385 5.03 12.57 -10.57
N VAL A 386 6.12 13.16 -10.09
CA VAL A 386 6.66 14.46 -10.56
C VAL A 386 7.93 14.35 -11.41
N ASP A 387 8.48 13.14 -11.57
CA ASP A 387 9.75 12.91 -12.27
C ASP A 387 9.76 11.54 -13.00
N PRO A 388 10.26 11.45 -14.25
CA PRO A 388 10.31 10.21 -15.05
C PRO A 388 11.15 9.08 -14.44
N VAL A 389 12.10 9.36 -13.53
CA VAL A 389 12.91 8.34 -12.84
C VAL A 389 12.02 7.36 -12.07
N HIS A 390 10.83 7.77 -11.63
CA HIS A 390 9.87 6.88 -11.00
C HIS A 390 9.37 5.79 -11.98
N TYR A 391 8.83 6.18 -13.15
CA TYR A 391 8.40 5.24 -14.21
C TYR A 391 9.56 4.39 -14.74
N VAL A 392 10.78 4.93 -14.79
CA VAL A 392 11.99 4.16 -15.14
C VAL A 392 12.22 3.02 -14.15
N ARG A 393 12.17 3.28 -12.84
CA ARG A 393 12.37 2.23 -11.82
C ARG A 393 11.27 1.17 -11.87
N LEU A 394 10.01 1.56 -11.95
CA LEU A 394 8.91 0.60 -12.06
C LEU A 394 8.94 -0.20 -13.37
N SER A 395 9.42 0.39 -14.47
CA SER A 395 9.67 -0.32 -15.74
C SER A 395 10.86 -1.30 -15.64
N GLN A 396 11.94 -0.92 -14.96
CA GLN A 396 13.10 -1.81 -14.72
C GLN A 396 12.74 -3.00 -13.83
N LEU A 397 11.83 -2.81 -12.86
CA LEU A 397 11.29 -3.87 -12.00
C LEU A 397 10.17 -4.70 -12.68
N GLY A 398 9.76 -4.35 -13.90
CA GLY A 398 8.70 -5.06 -14.65
C GLY A 398 7.30 -4.96 -14.02
N MET A 399 7.07 -4.01 -13.12
CA MET A 399 5.86 -3.93 -12.29
C MET A 399 4.66 -3.31 -13.01
N LEU A 400 4.90 -2.49 -14.05
CA LEU A 400 3.85 -1.76 -14.75
C LEU A 400 3.08 -2.64 -15.75
N ALA A 401 1.79 -2.37 -15.88
CA ALA A 401 0.95 -2.89 -16.96
C ALA A 401 1.40 -2.32 -18.32
N SER A 402 1.19 -3.10 -19.38
CA SER A 402 1.40 -2.64 -20.77
C SER A 402 0.22 -1.79 -21.26
N SER A 403 -0.98 -2.09 -20.73
CA SER A 403 -2.25 -1.43 -20.98
C SER A 403 -2.52 -0.29 -19.99
N ASP A 404 -3.55 0.50 -20.29
CA ASP A 404 -4.19 1.53 -19.47
C ASP A 404 -5.04 0.98 -18.31
N GLN A 405 -4.75 -0.24 -17.83
CA GLN A 405 -5.66 -1.02 -16.97
C GLN A 405 -4.93 -1.77 -15.86
N CYS A 406 -5.32 -1.51 -14.60
CA CYS A 406 -5.11 -2.47 -13.50
C CYS A 406 -6.19 -3.54 -13.59
N LYS A 407 -5.86 -4.73 -14.12
CA LYS A 407 -6.81 -5.83 -14.34
C LYS A 407 -7.02 -6.65 -13.06
N SER A 408 -7.45 -5.99 -11.99
CA SER A 408 -7.61 -6.58 -10.65
C SER A 408 -8.58 -7.76 -10.71
N PHE A 409 -8.09 -8.98 -10.44
CA PHE A 409 -8.79 -10.27 -10.61
C PHE A 409 -9.23 -10.64 -12.03
N GLY A 410 -8.83 -9.86 -13.04
CA GLY A 410 -9.15 -10.10 -14.44
C GLY A 410 -8.21 -11.09 -15.14
N GLU A 411 -8.66 -11.62 -16.27
CA GLU A 411 -7.80 -12.36 -17.19
C GLU A 411 -6.67 -11.47 -17.75
N ASN A 412 -5.51 -12.05 -18.07
CA ASN A 412 -4.38 -11.34 -18.71
C ASN A 412 -3.85 -10.11 -17.91
N ALA A 413 -3.94 -10.19 -16.58
CA ALA A 413 -3.38 -9.27 -15.61
C ALA A 413 -1.84 -9.23 -15.65
N ASP A 414 -1.23 -8.15 -16.15
CA ASP A 414 0.20 -8.08 -16.52
C ASP A 414 1.05 -7.04 -15.76
N GLY A 415 0.50 -6.47 -14.67
CA GLY A 415 1.10 -5.39 -13.89
C GLY A 415 0.05 -4.38 -13.43
N PHE A 416 0.47 -3.34 -12.70
CA PHE A 416 -0.39 -2.21 -12.33
C PHE A 416 -0.14 -0.98 -13.20
N VAL A 417 -1.14 -0.12 -13.36
CA VAL A 417 -0.95 1.25 -13.83
C VAL A 417 -0.68 2.14 -12.62
N ASP A 418 0.33 3.00 -12.69
CA ASP A 418 0.75 3.88 -11.60
C ASP A 418 -0.26 5.03 -11.36
N GLY A 419 -0.26 5.63 -10.16
CA GLY A 419 -1.30 6.56 -9.73
C GLY A 419 -0.87 7.62 -8.72
N GLU A 420 -1.49 8.78 -8.85
CA GLU A 420 -1.44 9.88 -7.91
C GLU A 420 -2.70 9.93 -7.04
N GLY A 421 -2.59 10.43 -5.83
CA GLY A 421 -3.74 10.64 -4.96
C GLY A 421 -3.34 11.21 -3.62
N VAL A 422 -4.27 11.92 -2.99
CA VAL A 422 -4.13 12.39 -1.60
C VAL A 422 -5.46 12.19 -0.90
N GLY A 423 -5.42 11.65 0.32
CA GLY A 423 -6.61 11.42 1.12
C GLY A 423 -6.31 11.52 2.61
N ALA A 424 -7.28 11.99 3.38
CA ALA A 424 -7.23 12.00 4.84
C ALA A 424 -8.60 11.64 5.46
N ILE A 425 -8.54 11.10 6.67
CA ILE A 425 -9.67 10.83 7.57
C ILE A 425 -9.35 11.37 8.97
N LEU A 426 -10.39 11.82 9.66
CA LEU A 426 -10.30 12.28 11.04
C LEU A 426 -10.86 11.23 11.99
N LEU A 427 -10.05 10.82 12.97
CA LEU A 427 -10.31 9.69 13.85
C LEU A 427 -10.48 10.11 15.30
N LYS A 428 -11.43 9.49 15.99
CA LYS A 428 -11.76 9.78 17.39
C LYS A 428 -12.32 8.52 18.07
N PRO A 429 -12.08 8.26 19.37
CA PRO A 429 -12.71 7.13 20.06
C PRO A 429 -14.23 7.22 19.95
N LEU A 430 -14.91 6.13 19.59
CA LEU A 430 -16.34 6.14 19.24
C LEU A 430 -17.20 6.77 20.34
N LYS A 431 -16.95 6.39 21.60
CA LYS A 431 -17.60 6.92 22.80
C LYS A 431 -17.51 8.46 22.92
N SER A 432 -16.40 9.05 22.47
CA SER A 432 -16.20 10.51 22.46
C SER A 432 -16.87 11.19 21.25
N ALA A 433 -16.87 10.53 20.08
CA ALA A 433 -17.60 11.01 18.90
C ALA A 433 -19.12 11.04 19.13
N GLU A 434 -19.66 9.98 19.74
CA GLU A 434 -21.06 9.89 20.16
C GLU A 434 -21.42 10.96 21.20
N ALA A 435 -20.53 11.23 22.16
CA ALA A 435 -20.76 12.22 23.23
C ALA A 435 -20.73 13.67 22.74
N ASP A 436 -19.81 14.01 21.84
CA ASP A 436 -19.65 15.39 21.35
C ASP A 436 -20.62 15.74 20.18
N GLY A 437 -21.40 14.78 19.69
CA GLY A 437 -22.42 14.98 18.66
C GLY A 437 -21.88 15.03 17.23
N ASP A 438 -20.81 14.28 16.95
CA ASP A 438 -20.22 14.16 15.61
C ASP A 438 -21.11 13.38 14.65
N HIS A 439 -20.93 13.62 13.34
CA HIS A 439 -21.34 12.65 12.32
C HIS A 439 -20.22 11.61 12.15
N ILE A 440 -20.60 10.39 11.77
CA ILE A 440 -19.69 9.25 11.73
C ILE A 440 -19.93 8.50 10.42
N TYR A 441 -18.91 8.44 9.56
CA TYR A 441 -18.94 7.71 8.29
C TYR A 441 -18.94 6.19 8.48
N GLY A 442 -18.24 5.73 9.52
CA GLY A 442 -18.06 4.34 9.86
C GLY A 442 -17.16 4.18 11.08
N VAL A 443 -17.04 2.95 11.56
CA VAL A 443 -16.28 2.58 12.75
C VAL A 443 -15.17 1.60 12.38
N ILE A 444 -13.94 1.90 12.78
CA ILE A 444 -12.81 0.97 12.72
C ILE A 444 -12.93 0.03 13.92
N LYS A 445 -13.11 -1.27 13.63
CA LYS A 445 -13.26 -2.33 14.64
C LYS A 445 -11.92 -2.95 15.04
N ALA A 446 -10.99 -3.01 14.09
CA ALA A 446 -9.61 -3.40 14.31
C ALA A 446 -8.70 -2.97 13.16
N THR A 447 -7.42 -2.82 13.48
CA THR A 447 -6.31 -2.75 12.53
C THR A 447 -5.27 -3.82 12.89
N ALA A 448 -4.53 -4.32 11.92
CA ALA A 448 -3.38 -5.20 12.13
C ALA A 448 -2.31 -4.96 11.05
N ILE A 449 -1.05 -5.15 11.40
CA ILE A 449 0.09 -5.13 10.47
C ILE A 449 1.02 -6.32 10.72
N ASN A 450 1.73 -6.80 9.70
CA ASN A 450 2.85 -7.73 9.84
C ASN A 450 3.84 -7.61 8.66
N HIS A 451 4.78 -8.54 8.54
CA HIS A 451 5.68 -8.66 7.38
C HIS A 451 5.56 -10.05 6.75
N GLY A 452 5.75 -10.14 5.42
CA GLY A 452 5.77 -11.39 4.65
C GLY A 452 6.90 -12.37 4.99
N GLY A 453 7.77 -12.05 5.96
CA GLY A 453 8.93 -12.87 6.31
C GLY A 453 9.94 -13.02 5.16
N LYS A 454 10.50 -14.23 5.01
CA LYS A 454 11.36 -14.61 3.89
C LYS A 454 10.52 -15.35 2.84
N THR A 455 10.50 -14.81 1.62
CA THR A 455 9.77 -15.35 0.46
C THR A 455 10.72 -15.66 -0.70
N ASN A 456 10.17 -16.05 -1.85
CA ASN A 456 10.93 -16.52 -3.01
C ASN A 456 11.69 -15.42 -3.78
N GLY A 457 11.38 -14.14 -3.51
CA GLY A 457 12.09 -12.96 -3.97
C GLY A 457 11.66 -11.75 -3.14
N TYR A 458 12.46 -10.68 -3.06
CA TYR A 458 12.19 -9.56 -2.12
C TYR A 458 10.78 -8.95 -2.28
N THR A 459 10.28 -8.90 -3.51
CA THR A 459 8.96 -8.37 -3.88
C THR A 459 7.85 -9.43 -4.00
N VAL A 460 8.12 -10.68 -3.64
CA VAL A 460 7.15 -11.79 -3.73
C VAL A 460 6.28 -11.81 -2.47
N PRO A 461 4.94 -11.66 -2.56
CA PRO A 461 4.05 -11.69 -1.40
C PRO A 461 3.92 -13.08 -0.77
N ASN A 462 3.44 -13.14 0.47
CA ASN A 462 3.29 -14.37 1.25
C ASN A 462 1.80 -14.60 1.63
N PRO A 463 1.12 -15.63 1.08
CA PRO A 463 -0.28 -15.89 1.37
C PRO A 463 -0.54 -16.27 2.83
N HIS A 464 0.41 -16.92 3.52
CA HIS A 464 0.28 -17.23 4.95
C HIS A 464 0.34 -15.96 5.80
N ALA A 465 1.32 -15.07 5.55
CA ALA A 465 1.43 -13.81 6.28
C ALA A 465 0.23 -12.88 6.03
N GLN A 466 -0.28 -12.84 4.79
CA GLN A 466 -1.53 -12.13 4.47
C GLN A 466 -2.72 -12.72 5.23
N ALA A 467 -2.88 -14.06 5.23
CA ALA A 467 -3.92 -14.70 6.03
C ALA A 467 -3.79 -14.36 7.53
N ASP A 468 -2.57 -14.32 8.07
CA ASP A 468 -2.34 -14.09 9.50
C ASP A 468 -2.56 -12.64 9.93
N VAL A 469 -2.32 -11.63 9.08
CA VAL A 469 -2.71 -10.23 9.40
C VAL A 469 -4.23 -10.06 9.38
N ILE A 470 -4.92 -10.72 8.44
CA ILE A 470 -6.39 -10.70 8.34
C ILE A 470 -7.02 -11.42 9.56
N LYS A 471 -6.50 -12.61 9.93
CA LYS A 471 -6.91 -13.32 11.17
C LYS A 471 -6.69 -12.46 12.42
N GLN A 472 -5.55 -11.77 12.52
CA GLN A 472 -5.27 -10.90 13.65
C GLN A 472 -6.26 -9.73 13.74
N ALA A 473 -6.63 -9.12 12.61
CA ALA A 473 -7.67 -8.08 12.59
C ALA A 473 -9.05 -8.65 13.02
N LEU A 474 -9.46 -9.80 12.48
CA LEU A 474 -10.71 -10.49 12.85
C LEU A 474 -10.77 -10.82 14.36
N GLN A 475 -9.68 -11.37 14.90
CA GLN A 475 -9.54 -11.70 16.32
C GLN A 475 -9.54 -10.44 17.21
N ARG A 476 -8.81 -9.39 16.82
CA ARG A 476 -8.79 -8.09 17.51
C ARG A 476 -10.18 -7.44 17.57
N ALA A 477 -10.97 -7.57 16.50
CA ALA A 477 -12.33 -7.04 16.41
C ALA A 477 -13.39 -7.92 17.13
N GLY A 478 -13.10 -9.19 17.40
CA GLY A 478 -14.08 -10.16 17.91
C GLY A 478 -15.20 -10.47 16.92
N ILE A 479 -14.91 -10.44 15.62
CA ILE A 479 -15.90 -10.50 14.53
C ILE A 479 -15.86 -11.85 13.79
N ASP A 480 -17.05 -12.45 13.60
CA ASP A 480 -17.28 -13.60 12.73
C ASP A 480 -17.09 -13.18 11.24
N PRO A 481 -16.20 -13.83 10.46
CA PRO A 481 -15.95 -13.47 9.06
C PRO A 481 -17.20 -13.48 8.17
N ARG A 482 -18.21 -14.30 8.50
CA ARG A 482 -19.49 -14.36 7.76
C ARG A 482 -20.24 -13.03 7.74
N THR A 483 -19.92 -12.13 8.68
CA THR A 483 -20.51 -10.79 8.75
C THR A 483 -19.82 -9.78 7.82
N ILE A 484 -18.62 -10.07 7.32
CA ILE A 484 -17.94 -9.23 6.33
C ILE A 484 -18.56 -9.53 4.96
N SER A 485 -19.14 -8.50 4.35
CA SER A 485 -19.86 -8.58 3.06
C SER A 485 -19.14 -7.86 1.92
N TYR A 486 -18.08 -7.11 2.23
CA TYR A 486 -17.19 -6.51 1.23
C TYR A 486 -15.71 -6.70 1.60
N VAL A 487 -14.84 -6.84 0.61
CA VAL A 487 -13.40 -6.67 0.75
C VAL A 487 -12.90 -5.69 -0.31
N GLU A 488 -12.30 -4.60 0.14
CA GLU A 488 -11.45 -3.76 -0.68
C GLU A 488 -10.05 -4.37 -0.66
N ALA A 489 -9.67 -5.00 -1.77
CA ALA A 489 -8.43 -5.74 -1.89
C ALA A 489 -7.23 -4.83 -2.16
N HIS A 490 -6.02 -5.36 -1.93
CA HIS A 490 -4.83 -4.74 -2.48
C HIS A 490 -4.84 -4.86 -4.03
N GLY A 491 -5.19 -6.03 -4.57
CA GLY A 491 -5.65 -6.30 -5.94
C GLY A 491 -5.02 -5.42 -7.01
N THR A 492 -3.76 -5.67 -7.35
CA THR A 492 -2.95 -4.83 -8.25
C THR A 492 -3.09 -5.18 -9.72
N GLY A 493 -3.72 -6.30 -10.07
CA GLY A 493 -3.76 -6.77 -11.46
C GLY A 493 -2.46 -7.45 -11.87
N THR A 494 -1.86 -8.22 -10.94
CA THR A 494 -0.63 -8.97 -11.20
C THR A 494 -0.91 -10.48 -11.28
N VAL A 495 -0.28 -11.16 -12.25
CA VAL A 495 -0.43 -12.61 -12.52
C VAL A 495 -0.46 -13.46 -11.24
N LEU A 496 0.45 -13.18 -10.30
CA LEU A 496 0.68 -13.96 -9.09
C LEU A 496 0.17 -13.29 -7.80
N GLY A 497 0.16 -11.96 -7.71
CA GLY A 497 -0.24 -11.25 -6.50
C GLY A 497 -1.74 -11.40 -6.22
N ASP A 498 -2.57 -11.31 -7.26
CA ASP A 498 -4.02 -11.41 -7.14
C ASP A 498 -4.47 -12.82 -6.66
N PRO A 499 -3.97 -13.95 -7.22
CA PRO A 499 -4.20 -15.29 -6.64
C PRO A 499 -3.66 -15.47 -5.22
N ILE A 500 -2.48 -14.91 -4.90
CA ILE A 500 -1.88 -14.98 -3.55
C ILE A 500 -2.76 -14.27 -2.52
N GLU A 501 -3.32 -13.09 -2.85
CA GLU A 501 -4.25 -12.38 -1.97
C GLU A 501 -5.56 -13.16 -1.77
N ILE A 502 -6.16 -13.73 -2.81
CA ILE A 502 -7.38 -14.56 -2.66
C ILE A 502 -7.11 -15.81 -1.81
N ALA A 503 -5.96 -16.45 -1.96
CA ALA A 503 -5.56 -17.57 -1.10
C ALA A 503 -5.41 -17.14 0.37
N GLY A 504 -4.76 -15.99 0.63
CA GLY A 504 -4.61 -15.42 1.96
C GLY A 504 -5.95 -15.06 2.63
N LEU A 505 -6.82 -14.36 1.91
CA LEU A 505 -8.19 -14.03 2.34
C LEU A 505 -9.01 -15.29 2.64
N THR A 506 -9.01 -16.26 1.71
CA THR A 506 -9.76 -17.52 1.86
C THR A 506 -9.27 -18.32 3.07
N ARG A 507 -7.95 -18.39 3.27
CA ARG A 507 -7.34 -19.03 4.46
C ARG A 507 -7.71 -18.34 5.77
N ALA A 508 -7.89 -17.02 5.79
CA ALA A 508 -8.34 -16.31 6.98
C ALA A 508 -9.84 -16.55 7.30
N PHE A 509 -10.69 -16.54 6.28
CA PHE A 509 -12.14 -16.67 6.42
C PHE A 509 -12.58 -18.11 6.75
N ILE A 510 -11.91 -19.12 6.19
CA ILE A 510 -12.21 -20.55 6.46
C ILE A 510 -11.66 -21.00 7.83
N ALA A 511 -10.46 -20.57 8.21
CA ALA A 511 -9.81 -21.02 9.45
C ALA A 511 -10.51 -20.55 10.75
N SER A 512 -11.52 -19.69 10.65
CA SER A 512 -12.28 -19.17 11.78
C SER A 512 -13.45 -20.08 12.22
N GLY A 513 -13.73 -21.17 11.49
CA GLY A 513 -14.64 -22.25 11.90
C GLY A 513 -15.88 -22.41 11.02
N GLU A 514 -16.05 -23.62 10.47
CA GLU A 514 -17.27 -24.15 9.80
C GLU A 514 -17.93 -23.27 8.71
N THR A 515 -17.19 -22.33 8.10
CA THR A 515 -17.69 -21.48 7.00
C THR A 515 -17.64 -22.21 5.64
N GLN A 516 -18.52 -23.19 5.42
CA GLN A 516 -18.75 -23.75 4.06
C GLN A 516 -19.51 -22.79 3.12
N ASN A 517 -19.94 -21.62 3.61
CA ASN A 517 -20.55 -20.58 2.80
C ASN A 517 -19.56 -20.07 1.76
N LYS A 518 -19.84 -20.32 0.49
CA LYS A 518 -19.15 -19.77 -0.68
C LYS A 518 -19.92 -18.56 -1.23
N GLN A 519 -19.27 -17.74 -2.05
CA GLN A 519 -19.91 -16.72 -2.89
C GLN A 519 -20.89 -15.77 -2.15
N TYR A 520 -20.50 -15.26 -0.97
CA TYR A 520 -21.33 -14.36 -0.14
C TYR A 520 -20.69 -13.00 0.16
N CYS A 521 -19.37 -12.87 -0.02
CA CYS A 521 -18.62 -11.65 0.25
C CYS A 521 -18.23 -11.03 -1.10
N ALA A 522 -18.61 -9.78 -1.36
CA ALA A 522 -18.18 -9.10 -2.58
C ALA A 522 -16.72 -8.64 -2.44
N ILE A 523 -15.95 -8.67 -3.54
CA ILE A 523 -14.56 -8.18 -3.57
C ILE A 523 -14.32 -7.26 -4.77
N GLY A 524 -13.45 -6.27 -4.60
CA GLY A 524 -13.00 -5.39 -5.67
C GLY A 524 -11.74 -4.63 -5.31
N SER A 525 -11.22 -3.85 -6.28
CA SER A 525 -10.05 -2.97 -6.07
C SER A 525 -10.25 -1.65 -6.81
N VAL A 526 -10.14 -0.55 -6.07
CA VAL A 526 -10.19 0.84 -6.56
C VAL A 526 -9.09 1.15 -7.57
N LYS A 527 -8.02 0.33 -7.61
CA LYS A 527 -6.92 0.49 -8.58
C LYS A 527 -7.38 0.27 -10.02
N SER A 528 -8.47 -0.48 -10.22
CA SER A 528 -9.14 -0.62 -11.52
C SER A 528 -9.78 0.69 -12.01
N ASN A 529 -10.11 1.63 -11.11
CA ASN A 529 -10.65 2.95 -11.45
C ASN A 529 -9.56 4.02 -11.59
N ILE A 530 -8.60 4.09 -10.66
CA ILE A 530 -7.67 5.24 -10.53
C ILE A 530 -6.18 4.89 -10.62
N GLY A 531 -5.83 3.64 -10.92
CA GLY A 531 -4.46 3.17 -10.84
C GLY A 531 -4.02 2.85 -9.42
N HIS A 532 -2.81 2.32 -9.28
CA HIS A 532 -2.19 2.11 -7.98
C HIS A 532 -1.66 3.44 -7.45
N THR A 533 -2.42 4.09 -6.56
CA THR A 533 -2.02 5.34 -5.90
C THR A 533 -0.96 5.15 -4.80
N GLU A 534 -0.02 4.23 -5.00
CA GLU A 534 1.14 3.91 -4.16
C GLU A 534 0.93 4.05 -2.64
N SER A 535 1.58 5.02 -1.99
CA SER A 535 1.50 5.28 -0.55
C SER A 535 0.12 5.77 -0.07
N ALA A 536 -0.73 6.26 -0.97
CA ALA A 536 -2.12 6.65 -0.73
C ALA A 536 -3.14 5.55 -1.07
N ALA A 537 -2.72 4.39 -1.60
CA ALA A 537 -3.63 3.34 -2.06
C ALA A 537 -4.53 2.77 -0.94
N GLY A 538 -4.01 2.71 0.30
CA GLY A 538 -4.80 2.26 1.45
C GLY A 538 -5.89 3.26 1.85
N ILE A 539 -5.61 4.57 1.81
CA ILE A 539 -6.61 5.60 2.17
C ILE A 539 -7.65 5.75 1.07
N ALA A 540 -7.27 5.61 -0.21
CA ALA A 540 -8.23 5.54 -1.33
C ALA A 540 -9.23 4.37 -1.16
N GLY A 541 -8.73 3.19 -0.77
CA GLY A 541 -9.57 2.03 -0.48
C GLY A 541 -10.51 2.24 0.71
N VAL A 542 -10.02 2.83 1.80
CA VAL A 542 -10.86 3.23 2.96
C VAL A 542 -11.93 4.26 2.54
N THR A 543 -11.58 5.27 1.74
CA THR A 543 -12.53 6.26 1.21
C THR A 543 -13.64 5.59 0.41
N LYS A 544 -13.29 4.70 -0.55
CA LYS A 544 -14.28 3.94 -1.32
C LYS A 544 -15.19 3.11 -0.41
N ALA A 545 -14.63 2.37 0.55
CA ALA A 545 -15.41 1.54 1.47
C ALA A 545 -16.42 2.35 2.30
N LEU A 546 -16.02 3.53 2.79
CA LEU A 546 -16.90 4.43 3.55
C LEU A 546 -18.00 5.08 2.70
N LEU A 547 -17.69 5.44 1.45
CA LEU A 547 -18.71 5.95 0.51
C LEU A 547 -19.72 4.85 0.16
N GLN A 548 -19.25 3.63 -0.10
CA GLN A 548 -20.14 2.46 -0.29
C GLN A 548 -21.05 2.22 0.94
N MET A 549 -20.55 2.40 2.17
CA MET A 549 -21.37 2.33 3.39
C MET A 549 -22.39 3.47 3.46
N ARG A 550 -21.97 4.73 3.24
CA ARG A 550 -22.84 5.93 3.26
C ARG A 550 -24.04 5.80 2.32
N TYR A 551 -23.81 5.33 1.10
CA TYR A 551 -24.86 5.19 0.08
C TYR A 551 -25.52 3.80 0.06
N GLY A 552 -25.04 2.84 0.86
CA GLY A 552 -25.54 1.48 0.89
C GLY A 552 -25.43 0.75 -0.46
N GLN A 553 -24.38 1.02 -1.24
CA GLN A 553 -24.18 0.53 -2.61
C GLN A 553 -22.77 -0.05 -2.79
N LEU A 554 -22.64 -1.09 -3.59
CA LEU A 554 -21.36 -1.66 -4.04
C LEU A 554 -21.09 -1.23 -5.48
N VAL A 555 -19.90 -0.69 -5.75
CA VAL A 555 -19.52 -0.15 -7.08
C VAL A 555 -18.72 -1.17 -7.91
N PRO A 556 -18.72 -1.07 -9.25
CA PRO A 556 -17.91 -1.93 -10.11
C PRO A 556 -16.40 -1.87 -9.80
N SER A 557 -15.78 -3.05 -9.77
CA SER A 557 -14.36 -3.26 -10.00
C SER A 557 -14.17 -3.57 -11.49
N LEU A 558 -13.35 -2.79 -12.19
CA LEU A 558 -13.27 -2.80 -13.65
C LEU A 558 -12.27 -3.85 -14.16
N HIS A 559 -12.34 -4.14 -15.48
CA HIS A 559 -11.38 -4.97 -16.20
C HIS A 559 -11.32 -6.44 -15.70
N ALA A 560 -12.47 -6.95 -15.25
CA ALA A 560 -12.67 -8.29 -14.70
C ALA A 560 -13.90 -8.99 -15.31
N GLU A 561 -14.25 -8.65 -16.55
CA GLU A 561 -15.36 -9.25 -17.31
C GLU A 561 -15.13 -10.77 -17.46
N ALA A 562 -13.92 -11.14 -17.88
CA ALA A 562 -13.34 -12.47 -17.71
C ALA A 562 -12.44 -12.47 -16.47
N LEU A 563 -12.60 -13.48 -15.60
CA LEU A 563 -11.84 -13.61 -14.36
C LEU A 563 -10.51 -14.34 -14.57
N ASN A 564 -9.54 -14.07 -13.70
CA ASN A 564 -8.23 -14.72 -13.71
C ASN A 564 -8.36 -16.25 -13.54
N PRO A 565 -7.98 -17.09 -14.53
CA PRO A 565 -8.17 -18.54 -14.51
C PRO A 565 -7.27 -19.27 -13.51
N TYR A 566 -6.36 -18.56 -12.84
CA TYR A 566 -5.59 -19.08 -11.70
C TYR A 566 -6.35 -18.99 -10.37
N ILE A 567 -7.57 -18.44 -10.36
CA ILE A 567 -8.41 -18.27 -9.18
C ILE A 567 -9.73 -19.02 -9.36
N ASP A 568 -9.90 -20.15 -8.68
CA ASP A 568 -11.19 -20.82 -8.55
C ASP A 568 -12.08 -20.03 -7.58
N PHE A 569 -12.75 -19.00 -8.09
CA PHE A 569 -13.65 -18.18 -7.27
C PHE A 569 -14.81 -19.01 -6.68
N GLU A 570 -15.33 -20.01 -7.39
CA GLU A 570 -16.42 -20.88 -6.90
C GLU A 570 -16.01 -21.73 -5.68
N ALA A 571 -14.73 -21.97 -5.46
CA ALA A 571 -14.21 -22.53 -4.21
C ALA A 571 -14.25 -21.56 -3.01
N THR A 572 -14.32 -20.24 -3.24
CA THR A 572 -14.07 -19.22 -2.22
C THR A 572 -15.35 -18.54 -1.68
N PRO A 573 -15.24 -17.82 -0.54
CA PRO A 573 -16.25 -16.86 -0.09
C PRO A 573 -16.55 -15.70 -1.05
N PHE A 574 -15.68 -15.42 -2.04
CA PHE A 574 -15.58 -14.11 -2.68
C PHE A 574 -16.17 -14.04 -4.10
N VAL A 575 -17.00 -13.02 -4.36
CA VAL A 575 -17.57 -12.71 -5.67
C VAL A 575 -16.99 -11.39 -6.16
N VAL A 576 -16.38 -11.35 -7.35
CA VAL A 576 -15.88 -10.07 -7.90
C VAL A 576 -17.07 -9.17 -8.26
N GLN A 577 -17.10 -7.98 -7.66
CA GLN A 577 -18.16 -6.99 -7.87
C GLN A 577 -17.98 -6.32 -9.23
N ARG A 578 -18.72 -6.75 -10.26
CA ARG A 578 -18.60 -6.22 -11.64
C ARG A 578 -19.64 -5.17 -12.03
N GLU A 579 -20.69 -4.99 -11.22
CA GLU A 579 -21.83 -4.12 -11.51
C GLU A 579 -22.13 -3.21 -10.30
N LEU A 580 -22.88 -2.11 -10.51
CA LEU A 580 -23.39 -1.28 -9.43
C LEU A 580 -24.59 -1.98 -8.79
N SER A 581 -24.50 -2.35 -7.51
CA SER A 581 -25.60 -3.03 -6.80
C SER A 581 -25.91 -2.41 -5.43
N GLU A 582 -27.07 -2.75 -4.87
CA GLU A 582 -27.36 -2.52 -3.45
C GLU A 582 -26.38 -3.32 -2.58
N TRP A 583 -25.75 -2.67 -1.59
CA TRP A 583 -25.05 -3.35 -0.51
C TRP A 583 -26.07 -3.77 0.55
N LYS A 584 -26.53 -5.01 0.47
CA LYS A 584 -27.45 -5.58 1.45
C LYS A 584 -26.73 -5.90 2.76
N ARG A 585 -27.41 -5.71 3.90
CA ARG A 585 -26.93 -6.18 5.20
C ARG A 585 -26.91 -7.72 5.22
N PRO A 586 -25.86 -8.36 5.76
CA PRO A 586 -25.85 -9.82 5.90
C PRO A 586 -27.03 -10.29 6.77
N GLN A 587 -27.62 -11.43 6.41
CA GLN A 587 -28.59 -12.13 7.24
C GLN A 587 -27.98 -13.44 7.70
N ILE A 588 -27.70 -13.56 9.00
CA ILE A 588 -27.00 -14.71 9.60
C ILE A 588 -27.90 -15.29 10.69
N PRO A 589 -28.27 -16.58 10.61
CA PRO A 589 -29.09 -17.22 11.64
C PRO A 589 -28.48 -17.04 13.04
N GLY A 590 -29.28 -16.50 13.97
CA GLY A 590 -28.84 -16.19 15.35
C GLY A 590 -28.27 -14.78 15.57
N ILE A 591 -28.19 -13.92 14.54
CA ILE A 591 -27.81 -12.52 14.68
C ILE A 591 -28.91 -11.63 14.09
N GLU A 592 -29.69 -10.96 14.95
CA GLU A 592 -30.89 -10.20 14.55
C GLU A 592 -30.59 -8.98 13.65
N GLU A 593 -29.42 -8.36 13.82
CA GLU A 593 -29.00 -7.21 13.02
C GLU A 593 -27.48 -7.27 12.80
N VAL A 594 -27.05 -7.48 11.55
CA VAL A 594 -25.64 -7.43 11.15
C VAL A 594 -25.39 -6.11 10.41
N PRO A 595 -24.54 -5.21 10.92
CA PRO A 595 -24.11 -4.05 10.17
C PRO A 595 -23.25 -4.47 8.97
N ARG A 596 -23.31 -3.71 7.87
CA ARG A 596 -22.36 -3.78 6.76
C ARG A 596 -20.94 -3.68 7.31
N ARG A 597 -20.10 -4.65 6.96
CA ARG A 597 -18.69 -4.71 7.36
C ARG A 597 -17.81 -4.94 6.14
N ALA A 598 -16.68 -4.25 6.09
CA ALA A 598 -15.68 -4.38 5.05
C ALA A 598 -14.30 -4.66 5.63
N GLY A 599 -13.55 -5.56 4.99
CA GLY A 599 -12.09 -5.61 5.12
C GLY A 599 -11.44 -4.66 4.10
N VAL A 600 -10.35 -4.01 4.48
CA VAL A 600 -9.49 -3.23 3.57
C VAL A 600 -8.05 -3.74 3.70
N SER A 601 -7.46 -4.21 2.60
CA SER A 601 -6.09 -4.71 2.54
C SER A 601 -5.16 -3.72 1.83
N SER A 602 -3.92 -3.58 2.31
CA SER A 602 -2.83 -3.12 1.45
C SER A 602 -1.49 -3.73 1.83
N PHE A 603 -0.72 -4.15 0.83
CA PHE A 603 0.53 -4.88 0.97
C PHE A 603 1.65 -4.10 0.28
N GLY A 604 2.68 -3.71 1.04
CA GLY A 604 3.84 -3.00 0.50
C GLY A 604 4.75 -3.95 -0.25
N ALA A 605 5.32 -3.52 -1.38
CA ALA A 605 6.21 -4.33 -2.20
C ALA A 605 7.44 -4.89 -1.46
N GLY A 606 7.90 -4.25 -0.37
CA GLY A 606 8.96 -4.78 0.49
C GLY A 606 8.54 -5.90 1.46
N GLY A 607 7.25 -6.25 1.52
CA GLY A 607 6.69 -7.31 2.36
C GLY A 607 5.84 -6.83 3.56
N SER A 608 5.77 -5.53 3.84
CA SER A 608 4.97 -4.96 4.94
C SER A 608 3.47 -4.97 4.64
N ASN A 609 2.70 -5.77 5.37
CA ASN A 609 1.26 -5.95 5.17
C ASN A 609 0.43 -5.17 6.20
N ALA A 610 -0.70 -4.62 5.78
CA ALA A 610 -1.70 -4.00 6.65
C ALA A 610 -3.12 -4.46 6.28
N HIS A 611 -3.98 -4.65 7.28
CA HIS A 611 -5.40 -4.93 7.09
C HIS A 611 -6.25 -4.22 8.15
N VAL A 612 -7.44 -3.74 7.75
CA VAL A 612 -8.36 -2.95 8.59
C VAL A 612 -9.79 -3.45 8.42
N ILE A 613 -10.54 -3.55 9.52
CA ILE A 613 -11.96 -3.91 9.50
C ILE A 613 -12.80 -2.67 9.83
N LEU A 614 -13.70 -2.33 8.90
CA LEU A 614 -14.66 -1.24 8.99
C LEU A 614 -16.08 -1.79 9.20
N GLU A 615 -16.92 -1.02 9.89
CA GLU A 615 -18.33 -1.30 10.18
C GLU A 615 -19.18 -0.03 9.94
N GLU A 616 -20.36 -0.15 9.33
CA GLU A 616 -21.26 1.01 9.17
C GLU A 616 -21.74 1.51 10.54
N TYR A 617 -21.77 2.84 10.74
CA TYR A 617 -22.25 3.39 12.00
C TYR A 617 -23.78 3.32 12.10
N MET A 618 -24.26 2.72 13.19
CA MET A 618 -25.68 2.44 13.43
C MET A 618 -26.22 3.27 14.60
N ASP A 619 -26.77 4.45 14.30
CA ASP A 619 -27.40 5.30 15.31
C ASP A 619 -28.72 4.70 15.82
N LYS A 620 -28.66 4.08 17.01
CA LYS A 620 -29.82 3.48 17.68
C LYS A 620 -30.66 4.47 18.50
N GLN A 621 -30.24 5.74 18.63
CA GLN A 621 -30.97 6.78 19.36
C GLN A 621 -31.76 7.71 18.42
N ARG A 622 -31.23 7.97 17.21
CA ARG A 622 -31.86 8.73 16.13
C ARG A 622 -31.54 8.02 14.81
N PRO A 623 -32.33 7.01 14.39
CA PRO A 623 -32.06 6.27 13.16
C PRO A 623 -31.99 7.24 11.97
N CYS A 624 -30.86 7.20 11.25
CA CYS A 624 -30.69 7.98 10.03
C CYS A 624 -31.79 7.58 9.03
N SER A 625 -32.54 8.55 8.52
CA SER A 625 -33.80 8.34 7.81
C SER A 625 -33.67 7.81 6.38
N HIS A 626 -32.60 7.06 6.09
CA HIS A 626 -32.27 6.56 4.75
C HIS A 626 -33.09 5.32 4.33
N LEU A 627 -33.86 4.71 5.25
CA LEU A 627 -34.57 3.43 5.05
C LEU A 627 -36.00 3.36 5.64
N THR A 628 -36.60 4.47 6.11
CA THR A 628 -37.90 4.44 6.83
C THR A 628 -38.94 5.41 6.27
N TYR A 629 -39.33 5.20 5.01
CA TYR A 629 -40.38 6.00 4.34
C TYR A 629 -41.82 5.47 4.51
N LEU A 630 -42.06 4.54 5.46
CA LEU A 630 -43.35 3.86 5.64
C LEU A 630 -44.05 4.09 6.99
N ASP A 631 -43.43 4.78 7.95
CA ASP A 631 -44.05 5.08 9.25
C ASP A 631 -44.16 6.59 9.53
N GLY A 632 -45.28 6.98 10.14
CA GLY A 632 -45.81 8.33 10.03
C GLY A 632 -45.06 9.43 10.80
N VAL A 633 -44.60 10.45 10.06
CA VAL A 633 -44.54 11.87 10.45
C VAL A 633 -43.97 12.16 11.85
N ARG A 634 -42.63 12.23 11.96
CA ARG A 634 -41.97 13.10 12.94
C ARG A 634 -41.57 14.44 12.33
N LYS A 635 -42.58 15.25 11.97
CA LYS A 635 -42.39 16.70 11.72
C LYS A 635 -41.99 17.37 13.04
N ALA A 636 -40.69 17.43 13.31
CA ALA A 636 -40.13 18.31 14.32
C ALA A 636 -40.34 19.76 13.85
N SER A 637 -41.20 20.51 14.54
CA SER A 637 -41.44 21.93 14.24
C SER A 637 -40.13 22.72 14.30
N PRO A 638 -39.88 23.67 13.36
CA PRO A 638 -38.64 24.44 13.35
C PRO A 638 -38.50 25.29 14.63
N SER A 639 -37.28 25.36 15.17
CA SER A 639 -36.97 25.97 16.47
C SER A 639 -36.98 27.52 16.49
N GLY A 640 -37.69 28.14 15.54
CA GLY A 640 -37.48 29.50 15.08
C GLY A 640 -36.60 29.56 13.82
N PRO A 641 -36.34 30.76 13.26
CA PRO A 641 -35.53 30.91 12.06
C PRO A 641 -34.07 30.52 12.33
N ALA A 642 -33.41 29.90 11.36
CA ALA A 642 -31.99 29.57 11.40
C ALA A 642 -31.13 30.78 11.00
N LEU A 643 -29.93 30.85 11.58
CA LEU A 643 -28.93 31.88 11.35
C LEU A 643 -27.79 31.24 10.56
N ILE A 644 -27.72 31.52 9.26
CA ILE A 644 -26.66 31.01 8.39
C ILE A 644 -25.52 32.03 8.35
N VAL A 645 -24.29 31.54 8.44
CA VAL A 645 -23.06 32.34 8.41
C VAL A 645 -22.06 31.70 7.46
N LEU A 646 -21.33 32.52 6.71
CA LEU A 646 -20.24 32.11 5.81
C LEU A 646 -19.11 33.15 5.92
N SER A 647 -17.86 32.69 5.81
CA SER A 647 -16.72 33.59 5.85
C SER A 647 -15.48 33.03 5.17
N ALA A 648 -14.72 33.91 4.50
CA ALA A 648 -13.47 33.58 3.84
C ALA A 648 -12.39 34.67 4.02
N ARG A 649 -11.15 34.38 3.60
CA ARG A 649 -10.06 35.38 3.59
C ARG A 649 -10.29 36.51 2.59
N THR A 650 -11.02 36.24 1.49
CA THR A 650 -11.31 37.21 0.43
C THR A 650 -12.75 37.11 -0.07
N GLU A 651 -13.20 38.14 -0.80
CA GLU A 651 -14.51 38.18 -1.44
C GLU A 651 -14.68 37.08 -2.51
N GLU A 652 -13.61 36.71 -3.22
CA GLU A 652 -13.66 35.68 -4.25
C GLU A 652 -13.96 34.31 -3.63
N GLN A 653 -13.22 33.92 -2.59
CA GLN A 653 -13.45 32.66 -1.89
C GLN A 653 -14.77 32.66 -1.11
N LEU A 654 -15.25 33.82 -0.62
CA LEU A 654 -16.59 33.92 -0.02
C LEU A 654 -17.70 33.68 -1.07
N ASN A 655 -17.57 34.29 -2.25
CA ASN A 655 -18.51 34.08 -3.34
C ASN A 655 -18.48 32.63 -3.85
N GLU A 656 -17.32 31.97 -3.85
CA GLU A 656 -17.22 30.55 -4.19
C GLU A 656 -17.82 29.63 -3.11
N GLN A 657 -17.63 29.91 -1.81
CA GLN A 657 -18.34 29.19 -0.73
C GLN A 657 -19.86 29.24 -0.93
N VAL A 658 -20.40 30.39 -1.36
CA VAL A 658 -21.84 30.54 -1.65
C VAL A 658 -22.26 29.66 -2.83
N ARG A 659 -21.49 29.61 -3.93
CA ARG A 659 -21.78 28.73 -5.07
C ARG A 659 -21.74 27.25 -4.69
N GLN A 660 -20.76 26.85 -3.87
CA GLN A 660 -20.60 25.47 -3.41
C GLN A 660 -21.71 25.05 -2.46
N LEU A 661 -22.12 25.92 -1.52
CA LEU A 661 -23.27 25.66 -0.65
C LEU A 661 -24.58 25.58 -1.45
N LEU A 662 -24.78 26.47 -2.43
CA LEU A 662 -25.94 26.42 -3.33
C LEU A 662 -26.01 25.10 -4.12
N SER A 663 -24.89 24.70 -4.74
CA SER A 663 -24.81 23.43 -5.49
C SER A 663 -24.99 22.20 -4.60
N TRP A 664 -24.47 22.23 -3.37
CA TRP A 664 -24.68 21.18 -2.37
C TRP A 664 -26.15 21.07 -1.95
N ILE A 665 -26.82 22.20 -1.66
CA ILE A 665 -28.26 22.23 -1.35
C ILE A 665 -29.06 21.63 -2.51
N GLN A 666 -28.72 21.98 -3.76
CA GLN A 666 -29.40 21.45 -4.94
C GLN A 666 -29.20 19.94 -5.14
N LYS A 667 -27.99 19.41 -4.89
CA LYS A 667 -27.74 17.96 -4.92
C LYS A 667 -28.49 17.22 -3.81
N GLU A 668 -28.42 17.69 -2.56
CA GLU A 668 -29.03 17.02 -1.40
C GLU A 668 -30.56 17.20 -1.35
N ALA A 669 -31.12 18.28 -1.89
CA ALA A 669 -32.57 18.44 -2.06
C ALA A 669 -33.17 17.42 -3.05
N CYS A 670 -32.36 16.88 -3.96
CA CYS A 670 -32.72 15.75 -4.83
C CYS A 670 -32.46 14.37 -4.20
N ALA A 671 -31.89 14.30 -2.98
CA ALA A 671 -31.50 13.07 -2.31
C ALA A 671 -32.24 12.89 -0.96
N ASP A 672 -33.54 12.60 -1.04
CA ASP A 672 -34.42 12.17 0.08
C ASP A 672 -34.44 13.07 1.34
N GLY A 673 -34.07 14.36 1.22
CA GLY A 673 -34.55 15.43 2.09
C GLY A 673 -34.18 15.35 3.58
N ALA A 674 -33.14 14.62 3.94
CA ALA A 674 -32.80 14.31 5.34
C ALA A 674 -32.13 15.47 6.12
N CYS A 675 -31.57 16.48 5.43
CA CYS A 675 -30.82 17.57 6.08
C CYS A 675 -31.73 18.50 6.90
N ARG A 676 -31.47 18.62 8.21
CA ARG A 676 -32.13 19.59 9.08
C ARG A 676 -31.42 20.94 8.99
N LEU A 677 -32.19 22.01 8.74
CA LEU A 677 -31.69 23.39 8.70
C LEU A 677 -30.97 23.82 9.99
N ASP A 678 -31.39 23.32 11.16
CA ASP A 678 -30.72 23.58 12.45
C ASP A 678 -29.29 22.98 12.50
N ASP A 679 -29.06 21.80 11.92
CA ASP A 679 -27.76 21.10 11.91
C ASP A 679 -26.79 21.77 10.92
N LEU A 680 -27.29 22.16 9.74
CA LEU A 680 -26.56 22.96 8.75
C LEU A 680 -26.11 24.31 9.35
N ALA A 681 -27.04 25.03 9.98
CA ALA A 681 -26.75 26.30 10.63
C ALA A 681 -25.71 26.15 11.76
N TYR A 682 -25.84 25.12 12.59
CA TYR A 682 -24.91 24.84 13.69
C TYR A 682 -23.51 24.51 13.17
N THR A 683 -23.40 23.66 12.14
CA THR A 683 -22.11 23.28 11.54
C THR A 683 -21.37 24.51 10.99
N LEU A 684 -22.06 25.42 10.32
CA LEU A 684 -21.46 26.67 9.83
C LEU A 684 -21.11 27.66 10.96
N GLN A 685 -21.83 27.62 12.08
CA GLN A 685 -21.62 28.49 13.24
C GLN A 685 -20.44 28.06 14.13
N VAL A 686 -20.30 26.77 14.45
CA VAL A 686 -19.25 26.27 15.38
C VAL A 686 -18.12 25.50 14.68
N GLY A 687 -18.36 25.05 13.45
CA GLY A 687 -17.45 24.19 12.68
C GLY A 687 -16.73 24.87 11.53
N ARG A 688 -16.69 26.21 11.51
CA ARG A 688 -15.97 27.02 10.54
C ARG A 688 -15.26 28.17 11.26
N GLU A 689 -14.10 28.54 10.74
CA GLU A 689 -13.33 29.68 11.27
C GLU A 689 -13.96 31.00 10.78
N ALA A 690 -14.18 31.94 11.69
CA ALA A 690 -14.84 33.21 11.39
C ALA A 690 -13.86 34.23 10.77
N MET A 691 -13.58 34.08 9.49
CA MET A 691 -12.60 34.85 8.72
C MET A 691 -13.05 36.31 8.42
N GLU A 692 -12.25 37.02 7.63
CA GLU A 692 -12.30 38.47 7.42
C GLU A 692 -13.51 38.95 6.60
N GLU A 693 -13.82 38.33 5.46
CA GLU A 693 -15.03 38.63 4.67
C GLU A 693 -16.18 37.77 5.21
N ARG A 694 -17.28 38.41 5.63
CA ARG A 694 -18.38 37.75 6.35
C ARG A 694 -19.74 38.02 5.71
N LEU A 695 -20.50 36.94 5.46
CA LEU A 695 -21.88 36.95 4.96
C LEU A 695 -22.78 36.21 5.96
N ALA A 696 -23.97 36.74 6.24
CA ALA A 696 -24.93 36.07 7.09
C ALA A 696 -26.39 36.25 6.63
N MET A 697 -27.21 35.24 6.82
CA MET A 697 -28.62 35.20 6.40
C MET A 697 -29.52 34.70 7.53
N LEU A 698 -30.73 35.23 7.59
CA LEU A 698 -31.81 34.71 8.44
C LEU A 698 -32.82 34.00 7.54
N VAL A 699 -33.15 32.74 7.84
CA VAL A 699 -34.01 31.87 7.00
C VAL A 699 -34.91 30.97 7.83
N GLY A 700 -36.14 30.73 7.37
CA GLY A 700 -37.10 29.81 7.98
C GLY A 700 -37.13 28.41 7.35
N SER A 701 -36.56 28.23 6.15
CA SER A 701 -36.53 26.94 5.44
C SER A 701 -35.25 26.78 4.59
N LEU A 702 -34.97 25.55 4.15
CA LEU A 702 -33.87 25.26 3.23
C LEU A 702 -34.11 25.88 1.83
N GLN A 703 -35.38 25.93 1.39
CA GLN A 703 -35.78 26.60 0.15
C GLN A 703 -35.53 28.12 0.20
N GLU A 704 -35.86 28.78 1.32
CA GLU A 704 -35.59 30.22 1.49
C GLU A 704 -34.07 30.51 1.49
N LEU A 705 -33.26 29.56 1.96
CA LEU A 705 -31.80 29.62 1.86
C LEU A 705 -31.33 29.48 0.41
N GLU A 706 -31.84 28.50 -0.35
CA GLU A 706 -31.53 28.35 -1.77
C GLU A 706 -31.90 29.63 -2.56
N GLU A 707 -33.11 30.15 -2.36
CA GLU A 707 -33.59 31.38 -3.01
C GLU A 707 -32.76 32.63 -2.65
N LYS A 708 -32.16 32.69 -1.46
CA LYS A 708 -31.28 33.79 -1.06
C LYS A 708 -29.84 33.62 -1.56
N LEU A 709 -29.29 32.40 -1.55
CA LEU A 709 -27.96 32.12 -2.09
C LEU A 709 -27.95 32.30 -3.62
N HIS A 710 -28.98 31.82 -4.33
CA HIS A 710 -29.14 32.06 -5.77
C HIS A 710 -29.19 33.55 -6.08
N ARG A 711 -30.03 34.33 -5.38
CA ARG A 711 -30.12 35.79 -5.61
C ARG A 711 -28.84 36.54 -5.26
N TYR A 712 -28.09 36.10 -4.24
CA TYR A 712 -26.78 36.66 -3.93
C TYR A 712 -25.76 36.43 -5.07
N VAL A 713 -25.86 35.31 -5.80
CA VAL A 713 -24.99 35.01 -6.96
C VAL A 713 -25.49 35.67 -8.25
N SER A 714 -26.81 35.87 -8.42
CA SER A 714 -27.41 36.34 -9.68
C SER A 714 -27.71 37.84 -9.74
N ASP A 715 -28.08 38.49 -8.63
CA ASP A 715 -28.54 39.89 -8.59
C ASP A 715 -27.59 40.81 -7.83
N SER A 716 -27.13 41.89 -8.48
CA SER A 716 -26.41 42.98 -7.79
C SER A 716 -27.32 43.90 -6.95
N VAL A 717 -28.64 43.67 -6.96
CA VAL A 717 -29.64 44.53 -6.32
C VAL A 717 -30.01 44.00 -4.94
N HIS A 718 -29.25 44.41 -3.93
CA HIS A 718 -29.55 44.11 -2.52
C HIS A 718 -30.88 44.74 -2.08
N LYS A 719 -31.81 43.92 -1.57
CA LYS A 719 -32.98 44.41 -0.82
C LYS A 719 -32.65 44.41 0.67
N GLU A 720 -33.03 45.48 1.35
CA GLU A 720 -32.73 45.68 2.77
C GLU A 720 -33.31 44.55 3.63
N GLY A 721 -32.42 43.81 4.32
CA GLY A 721 -32.78 42.71 5.21
C GLY A 721 -32.73 41.30 4.63
N ASP A 722 -32.43 41.11 3.34
CA ASP A 722 -32.25 39.76 2.76
C ASP A 722 -31.02 39.03 3.34
N TRP A 723 -29.90 39.76 3.49
CA TRP A 723 -28.64 39.28 4.04
C TRP A 723 -27.86 40.41 4.71
N TYR A 724 -26.88 40.05 5.55
CA TYR A 724 -25.92 40.95 6.19
C TYR A 724 -24.54 40.64 5.61
N ARG A 725 -23.78 41.66 5.20
CA ARG A 725 -22.39 41.50 4.75
C ARG A 725 -21.49 42.53 5.44
N GLY A 726 -20.23 42.16 5.68
CA GLY A 726 -19.21 43.05 6.21
C GLY A 726 -17.80 42.46 6.10
N GLN A 727 -16.81 43.33 6.32
CA GLN A 727 -15.38 43.00 6.29
C GLN A 727 -14.79 43.36 7.66
N VAL A 728 -14.06 42.43 8.27
CA VAL A 728 -13.34 42.66 9.53
C VAL A 728 -12.02 43.38 9.24
N LYS A 729 -11.99 44.69 9.44
CA LYS A 729 -10.76 45.48 9.27
C LYS A 729 -9.91 45.43 10.52
N ARG A 730 -8.61 45.19 10.34
CA ARG A 730 -7.55 45.03 11.38
C ARG A 730 -7.36 46.21 12.36
N HIS A 731 -8.22 47.23 12.36
CA HIS A 731 -8.13 48.48 13.14
C HIS A 731 -9.50 49.02 13.62
N ASP A 732 -10.63 48.36 13.36
CA ASP A 732 -11.94 48.84 13.83
C ASP A 732 -12.18 48.48 15.31
N ALA A 733 -12.72 49.44 16.08
CA ALA A 733 -12.69 49.45 17.56
C ALA A 733 -13.70 48.50 18.26
N ILE A 734 -13.88 47.29 17.73
CA ILE A 734 -14.86 46.29 18.22
C ILE A 734 -14.24 45.35 19.29
N ASP A 735 -12.91 45.23 19.37
CA ASP A 735 -12.20 44.50 20.44
C ASP A 735 -12.64 44.93 21.85
N ILE A 736 -13.00 46.20 22.03
CA ILE A 736 -13.45 46.79 23.30
C ILE A 736 -14.76 46.13 23.81
N PHE A 737 -15.57 45.52 22.93
CA PHE A 737 -16.78 44.78 23.29
C PHE A 737 -16.60 43.25 23.30
N ALA A 738 -15.45 42.72 22.85
CA ALA A 738 -15.30 41.29 22.56
C ALA A 738 -14.94 40.43 23.78
N THR A 739 -14.34 41.02 24.82
CA THR A 739 -13.82 40.30 26.00
C THR A 739 -14.54 40.62 27.32
N ASP A 740 -15.50 41.55 27.32
CA ASP A 740 -16.17 41.99 28.55
C ASP A 740 -17.42 41.15 28.87
N GLU A 741 -17.66 40.91 30.16
CA GLU A 741 -18.71 39.99 30.63
C GLU A 741 -20.11 40.45 30.19
N ASP A 742 -20.31 41.76 30.05
CA ASP A 742 -21.55 42.37 29.58
C ASP A 742 -21.81 42.15 28.07
N GLY A 743 -20.78 41.90 27.26
CA GLY A 743 -20.93 41.58 25.84
C GLY A 743 -21.70 40.28 25.61
N GLN A 744 -21.37 39.23 26.36
CA GLN A 744 -22.11 37.95 26.30
C GLN A 744 -23.52 38.08 26.89
N LYS A 745 -23.71 38.85 27.97
CA LYS A 745 -25.05 39.16 28.51
C LYS A 745 -25.92 39.88 27.47
N MET A 746 -25.35 40.75 26.63
CA MET A 746 -26.04 41.39 25.51
C MET A 746 -26.43 40.39 24.41
N VAL A 747 -25.57 39.43 24.05
CA VAL A 747 -25.90 38.34 23.10
C VAL A 747 -27.10 37.52 23.60
N VAL A 748 -27.06 37.04 24.84
CA VAL A 748 -28.19 36.30 25.48
C VAL A 748 -29.46 37.16 25.51
N THR A 749 -29.32 38.46 25.79
CA THR A 749 -30.44 39.42 25.77
C THR A 749 -31.01 39.67 24.37
N TRP A 750 -30.23 39.52 23.30
CA TRP A 750 -30.72 39.64 21.92
C TRP A 750 -31.39 38.35 21.44
N VAL A 751 -30.82 37.17 21.76
CA VAL A 751 -31.42 35.87 21.43
C VAL A 751 -32.78 35.72 22.12
N SER A 752 -32.85 35.91 23.44
CA SER A 752 -34.10 35.82 24.23
C SER A 752 -35.18 36.83 23.80
N LYS A 753 -34.81 37.92 23.13
CA LYS A 753 -35.73 38.94 22.60
C LYS A 753 -35.94 38.83 21.07
N GLY A 754 -35.49 37.73 20.45
CA GLY A 754 -35.65 37.45 19.02
C GLY A 754 -34.93 38.42 18.07
N LYS A 755 -33.95 39.20 18.56
CA LYS A 755 -33.31 40.31 17.82
C LYS A 755 -32.17 39.85 16.90
N TYR A 756 -32.41 38.76 16.16
CA TYR A 756 -31.41 38.07 15.35
C TYR A 756 -30.68 38.98 14.35
N GLY A 757 -31.38 39.94 13.73
CA GLY A 757 -30.75 40.91 12.81
C GLY A 757 -29.68 41.80 13.46
N LYS A 758 -29.77 42.08 14.77
CA LYS A 758 -28.68 42.78 15.49
C LYS A 758 -27.49 41.87 15.75
N LEU A 759 -27.74 40.60 16.05
CA LEU A 759 -26.71 39.59 16.26
C LEU A 759 -25.91 39.33 14.96
N LEU A 760 -26.60 39.17 13.83
CA LEU A 760 -25.97 39.01 12.51
C LEU A 760 -25.20 40.27 12.10
N SER A 761 -25.76 41.48 12.29
CA SER A 761 -25.07 42.75 12.00
C SER A 761 -23.85 43.01 12.89
N PHE A 762 -23.79 42.43 14.09
CA PHE A 762 -22.61 42.45 14.95
C PHE A 762 -21.54 41.46 14.46
N TRP A 763 -21.93 40.22 14.13
CA TRP A 763 -21.02 39.18 13.65
C TRP A 763 -20.28 39.57 12.36
N VAL A 764 -21.00 40.08 11.35
CA VAL A 764 -20.37 40.45 10.05
C VAL A 764 -19.42 41.65 10.16
N LYS A 765 -19.41 42.37 11.29
CA LYS A 765 -18.49 43.47 11.58
C LYS A 765 -17.28 43.06 12.42
N GLY A 766 -17.13 41.78 12.73
CA GLY A 766 -16.02 41.23 13.52
C GLY A 766 -16.42 40.67 14.88
N GLY A 767 -17.62 40.98 15.38
CA GLY A 767 -18.06 40.59 16.72
C GLY A 767 -18.03 39.07 16.98
N THR A 768 -17.35 38.67 18.06
CA THR A 768 -17.28 37.28 18.53
C THR A 768 -18.60 36.85 19.19
N ILE A 769 -19.05 35.64 18.90
CA ILE A 769 -20.30 35.07 19.42
C ILE A 769 -20.05 33.61 19.79
N ASP A 770 -20.36 33.19 21.03
CA ASP A 770 -20.56 31.78 21.32
C ASP A 770 -21.95 31.36 20.84
N TRP A 771 -21.97 30.66 19.71
CA TRP A 771 -23.19 30.14 19.11
C TRP A 771 -23.84 29.01 19.93
N LYS A 772 -23.12 28.34 20.84
CA LYS A 772 -23.71 27.30 21.73
C LYS A 772 -24.80 27.91 22.61
N LEU A 773 -24.68 29.19 22.98
CA LEU A 773 -25.69 29.95 23.74
C LEU A 773 -27.02 30.12 22.98
N LEU A 774 -27.01 30.19 21.64
CA LEU A 774 -28.24 30.28 20.84
C LEU A 774 -29.17 29.08 21.11
N TYR A 775 -28.57 27.89 21.16
CA TYR A 775 -29.29 26.64 21.36
C TYR A 775 -29.59 26.38 22.85
N ALA A 776 -28.70 26.77 23.77
CA ALA A 776 -28.98 26.73 25.21
C ALA A 776 -30.22 27.58 25.60
N VAL A 777 -30.34 28.78 25.04
CA VAL A 777 -31.49 29.66 25.27
C VAL A 777 -32.77 29.11 24.60
N ARG A 778 -32.68 28.58 23.37
CA ARG A 778 -33.82 27.90 22.71
C ARG A 778 -34.31 26.66 23.46
N ALA A 779 -33.41 25.93 24.11
CA ALA A 779 -33.74 24.78 24.95
C ALA A 779 -34.36 25.14 26.31
N GLY A 780 -34.54 26.44 26.61
CA GLY A 780 -35.16 26.89 27.87
C GLY A 780 -34.23 26.87 29.09
N SER A 781 -32.90 26.81 28.90
CA SER A 781 -31.93 26.85 29.99
C SER A 781 -31.95 28.23 30.67
N ALA A 782 -32.64 28.33 31.80
CA ALA A 782 -33.02 29.60 32.44
C ALA A 782 -31.85 30.45 32.98
N GLN A 783 -30.63 29.91 33.01
CA GLN A 783 -29.39 30.60 33.41
C GLN A 783 -28.34 30.65 32.28
N GLY A 784 -28.66 30.23 31.06
CA GLY A 784 -27.72 30.21 29.94
C GLY A 784 -26.63 29.13 30.03
N THR A 785 -26.70 28.24 31.03
CA THR A 785 -25.80 27.08 31.15
C THR A 785 -25.96 26.16 29.94
N ILE A 786 -24.82 25.81 29.33
CA ILE A 786 -24.74 24.94 28.15
C ILE A 786 -25.26 23.54 28.51
N PRO A 787 -26.29 23.00 27.83
CA PRO A 787 -26.80 21.68 28.12
C PRO A 787 -25.80 20.57 27.79
N THR A 788 -25.70 19.56 28.68
CA THR A 788 -24.81 18.40 28.51
C THR A 788 -25.38 17.37 27.52
N ALA A 789 -25.35 17.72 26.23
CA ALA A 789 -25.30 16.80 25.07
C ALA A 789 -26.47 15.80 24.82
N PRO A 790 -27.76 16.22 24.88
CA PRO A 790 -28.73 15.65 23.93
C PRO A 790 -29.56 16.67 23.15
N THR A 791 -29.49 17.97 23.48
CA THR A 791 -30.37 19.02 22.93
C THR A 791 -29.73 19.90 21.85
N LEU A 792 -28.42 19.78 21.61
CA LEU A 792 -27.76 20.49 20.52
C LEU A 792 -28.07 19.86 19.15
N PRO A 793 -28.02 20.63 18.05
CA PRO A 793 -27.94 20.09 16.70
C PRO A 793 -26.63 19.30 16.51
N ARG A 794 -26.54 18.51 15.43
CA ARG A 794 -25.31 17.77 15.08
C ARG A 794 -24.43 18.54 14.11
N ARG A 795 -23.14 18.21 14.12
CA ARG A 795 -22.23 18.52 13.01
C ARG A 795 -22.58 17.61 11.83
N ILE A 796 -22.54 18.13 10.60
CA ILE A 796 -22.76 17.37 9.37
C ILE A 796 -21.70 17.70 8.32
N SER A 797 -21.44 16.77 7.40
CA SER A 797 -20.63 17.03 6.20
C SER A 797 -21.27 18.16 5.37
N LEU A 798 -20.48 19.21 5.10
CA LEU A 798 -20.83 20.39 4.29
C LEU A 798 -19.62 20.79 3.44
N PRO A 799 -19.82 21.56 2.35
CA PRO A 799 -18.72 22.14 1.58
C PRO A 799 -17.68 22.84 2.47
N THR A 800 -16.43 22.69 2.06
CA THR A 800 -15.23 23.10 2.79
C THR A 800 -14.57 24.29 2.09
N TYR A 801 -13.45 24.79 2.63
CA TYR A 801 -12.84 26.01 2.12
C TYR A 801 -12.35 25.89 0.66
N PRO A 802 -12.79 26.77 -0.27
CA PRO A 802 -12.26 26.81 -1.63
C PRO A 802 -10.91 27.53 -1.65
N PHE A 803 -9.82 26.79 -1.52
CA PHE A 803 -8.45 27.31 -1.61
C PHE A 803 -8.18 28.03 -2.94
N ALA A 804 -7.45 29.15 -2.90
CA ALA A 804 -6.97 29.83 -4.08
C ALA A 804 -6.05 28.92 -4.93
N ARG A 805 -6.16 29.00 -6.26
CA ARG A 805 -5.43 28.15 -7.21
C ARG A 805 -4.19 28.87 -7.75
N GLU A 806 -3.31 29.28 -6.84
CA GLU A 806 -2.05 29.95 -7.18
C GLU A 806 -0.96 28.91 -7.48
N SER A 807 -0.35 28.99 -8.66
CA SER A 807 0.67 28.03 -9.11
C SER A 807 2.04 28.28 -8.46
N TYR A 808 2.58 27.25 -7.80
CA TYR A 808 3.89 27.26 -7.16
C TYR A 808 4.73 26.04 -7.61
N TRP A 809 5.83 26.30 -8.31
CA TRP A 809 6.75 25.27 -8.79
C TRP A 809 8.18 25.79 -8.86
N ILE A 810 9.18 24.92 -8.66
CA ILE A 810 10.58 25.31 -8.87
C ILE A 810 10.82 25.56 -10.36
N SER A 811 11.24 26.79 -10.69
CA SER A 811 11.80 27.09 -12.00
C SER A 811 13.17 26.41 -12.13
N THR A 812 13.17 25.14 -12.51
CA THR A 812 14.34 24.43 -13.04
C THR A 812 14.66 24.98 -14.43
N ALA A 813 15.12 26.23 -14.45
CA ALA A 813 15.75 26.83 -15.61
C ALA A 813 16.99 25.99 -15.96
N ILE A 814 16.83 25.05 -16.89
CA ILE A 814 17.92 24.36 -17.56
C ILE A 814 18.73 25.45 -18.25
N SER A 815 19.73 25.94 -17.53
CA SER A 815 20.68 26.90 -18.04
C SER A 815 21.52 26.16 -19.06
N GLU A 816 21.15 26.28 -20.34
CA GLU A 816 22.01 25.87 -21.44
C GLU A 816 23.41 26.45 -21.16
N PRO A 817 24.46 25.62 -21.13
CA PRO A 817 25.81 26.09 -20.84
C PRO A 817 26.28 26.97 -22.01
N THR A 818 25.97 28.25 -21.91
CA THR A 818 26.33 29.29 -22.87
C THR A 818 27.85 29.46 -22.85
N PHE A 819 28.52 28.66 -23.69
CA PHE A 819 29.98 28.61 -23.83
C PHE A 819 30.53 29.94 -24.35
N SER A 820 30.67 30.92 -23.47
CA SER A 820 31.38 32.16 -23.75
C SER A 820 32.88 31.87 -23.87
N SER A 821 33.36 31.82 -25.12
CA SER A 821 34.78 31.56 -25.42
C SER A 821 35.67 32.74 -25.04
N VAL A 822 36.84 32.50 -24.43
CA VAL A 822 38.12 33.12 -24.83
C VAL A 822 39.31 32.40 -24.16
N ASN A 823 40.39 32.22 -24.91
CA ASN A 823 41.65 31.59 -24.49
C ASN A 823 42.41 32.41 -23.44
N PRO A 824 43.39 31.77 -22.78
CA PRO A 824 44.72 32.36 -22.67
C PRO A 824 45.79 31.49 -23.34
N ALA A 825 46.57 32.09 -24.25
CA ALA A 825 47.80 31.51 -24.77
C ALA A 825 48.99 32.38 -24.35
N SER A 826 49.82 31.88 -23.43
CA SER A 826 51.14 32.43 -23.12
C SER A 826 52.03 31.34 -22.52
N THR A 827 53.20 31.11 -23.11
CA THR A 827 54.06 29.97 -22.82
C THR A 827 55.20 30.27 -21.84
N ASN A 828 55.76 29.21 -21.24
CA ASN A 828 57.14 29.12 -20.73
C ASN A 828 57.46 29.91 -19.44
N ARG A 829 58.44 29.51 -18.60
CA ARG A 829 59.49 28.46 -18.75
C ARG A 829 60.03 28.02 -17.37
N VAL A 830 60.49 26.75 -17.26
CA VAL A 830 61.68 26.27 -16.48
C VAL A 830 61.74 26.50 -14.95
N ALA A 831 62.27 25.59 -14.11
CA ALA A 831 62.47 24.13 -14.13
C ALA A 831 62.96 23.69 -12.74
N LEU A 832 62.96 22.37 -12.45
CA LEU A 832 64.16 21.61 -12.01
C LEU A 832 63.88 20.10 -11.90
N ARG A 833 64.95 19.31 -12.05
CA ARG A 833 65.11 17.84 -12.00
C ARG A 833 66.50 17.59 -11.37
N PRO A 834 66.93 16.34 -11.07
CA PRO A 834 66.27 15.23 -10.39
C PRO A 834 67.23 14.63 -9.31
N LEU A 835 66.95 13.41 -8.82
CA LEU A 835 67.90 12.37 -8.31
C LEU A 835 67.02 11.09 -8.08
N ALA A 836 67.32 9.84 -8.47
CA ALA A 836 68.55 9.07 -8.76
C ALA A 836 69.38 8.75 -7.49
N ASP A 837 69.96 7.57 -7.26
CA ASP A 837 69.96 6.23 -7.93
C ASP A 837 70.28 5.15 -6.84
N HIS A 838 70.38 3.82 -6.98
CA HIS A 838 70.57 2.81 -8.05
C HIS A 838 69.53 1.66 -7.94
N SER A 839 69.34 0.66 -8.81
CA SER A 839 70.08 0.01 -9.94
C SER A 839 70.90 -1.27 -9.63
N MET A 840 70.98 -2.17 -10.65
CA MET A 840 71.83 -3.37 -10.91
C MET A 840 71.04 -4.70 -11.12
N LEU A 841 70.89 -5.21 -12.35
CA LEU A 841 71.73 -6.22 -13.06
C LEU A 841 71.59 -7.67 -12.50
N SER A 842 71.51 -8.77 -13.28
CA SER A 842 71.60 -9.06 -14.75
C SER A 842 70.85 -10.42 -15.03
N HIS A 843 70.86 -11.16 -16.16
CA HIS A 843 71.70 -11.17 -17.37
C HIS A 843 70.95 -11.70 -18.64
N MET A 844 71.34 -12.85 -19.23
CA MET A 844 70.86 -13.40 -20.53
C MET A 844 70.96 -14.95 -20.58
N ASN A 845 70.08 -15.66 -21.32
CA ASN A 845 70.39 -16.40 -22.58
C ASN A 845 69.20 -17.29 -23.06
N LYS A 846 69.31 -17.85 -24.27
CA LYS A 846 68.31 -18.63 -25.04
C LYS A 846 67.99 -20.03 -24.46
N GLN A 847 66.76 -20.52 -24.70
CA GLN A 847 66.54 -21.77 -25.46
C GLN A 847 65.08 -21.92 -25.95
N THR A 848 64.88 -22.67 -27.03
CA THR A 848 63.58 -23.00 -27.62
C THR A 848 63.04 -24.33 -27.09
N ALA A 849 61.79 -24.36 -26.64
CA ALA A 849 61.06 -25.57 -26.28
C ALA A 849 59.59 -25.49 -26.75
N LEU A 850 58.89 -26.63 -26.75
CA LEU A 850 57.51 -26.77 -27.23
C LEU A 850 56.49 -26.07 -26.30
N PRO A 851 55.31 -25.66 -26.80
CA PRO A 851 54.30 -24.97 -26.00
C PRO A 851 53.66 -25.91 -24.96
N THR A 852 54.11 -25.80 -23.71
CA THR A 852 53.39 -26.29 -22.53
C THR A 852 52.28 -25.32 -22.14
N VAL A 853 51.16 -25.84 -21.62
CA VAL A 853 49.99 -25.04 -21.20
C VAL A 853 50.39 -24.00 -20.14
N ASP A 854 49.96 -22.76 -20.34
CA ASP A 854 50.26 -21.61 -19.47
C ASP A 854 49.70 -21.81 -18.04
N PRO A 855 50.55 -21.82 -17.00
CA PRO A 855 50.12 -21.95 -15.61
C PRO A 855 49.59 -20.65 -15.00
N GLU A 856 49.90 -19.46 -15.54
CA GLU A 856 49.44 -18.17 -14.99
C GLU A 856 48.00 -17.82 -15.39
N LEU A 857 47.45 -18.49 -16.41
CA LEU A 857 46.11 -18.20 -16.92
C LEU A 857 44.99 -18.40 -15.87
N ALA A 858 45.17 -19.31 -14.91
CA ALA A 858 44.17 -19.59 -13.88
C ALA A 858 44.02 -18.46 -12.83
N PRO A 859 45.07 -18.03 -12.09
CA PRO A 859 44.93 -16.94 -11.13
C PRO A 859 44.52 -15.61 -11.79
N ARG A 860 44.94 -15.37 -13.04
CA ARG A 860 44.50 -14.19 -13.81
C ARG A 860 43.02 -14.23 -14.17
N LEU A 861 42.48 -15.40 -14.53
CA LEU A 861 41.03 -15.57 -14.69
C LEU A 861 40.29 -15.41 -13.36
N GLU A 862 40.81 -15.92 -12.24
CA GLU A 862 40.21 -15.71 -10.92
C GLU A 862 40.17 -14.20 -10.56
N GLU A 863 41.24 -13.44 -10.79
CA GLU A 863 41.27 -11.98 -10.55
C GLU A 863 40.34 -11.18 -11.50
N GLU A 864 40.37 -11.47 -12.80
CA GLU A 864 39.51 -10.78 -13.78
C GLU A 864 38.02 -11.09 -13.58
N LEU A 865 37.67 -12.30 -13.10
CA LEU A 865 36.31 -12.65 -12.70
C LEU A 865 35.92 -11.99 -11.38
N ALA A 866 36.80 -11.93 -10.37
CA ALA A 866 36.54 -11.23 -9.11
C ALA A 866 36.24 -9.74 -9.36
N ARG A 867 37.08 -9.08 -10.18
CA ARG A 867 36.87 -7.69 -10.60
C ARG A 867 35.57 -7.48 -11.38
N SER A 868 35.25 -8.40 -12.30
CA SER A 868 34.01 -8.32 -13.07
C SER A 868 32.75 -8.58 -12.23
N LEU A 869 32.84 -9.44 -11.21
CA LEU A 869 31.76 -9.71 -10.26
C LEU A 869 31.56 -8.53 -9.31
N ALA A 870 32.66 -7.97 -8.77
CA ALA A 870 32.63 -6.77 -7.94
C ALA A 870 31.90 -5.61 -8.63
N GLN A 871 32.18 -5.41 -9.93
CA GLN A 871 31.52 -4.40 -10.75
C GLN A 871 30.03 -4.70 -11.01
N ALA A 872 29.65 -5.97 -11.20
CA ALA A 872 28.24 -6.37 -11.39
C ALA A 872 27.41 -6.24 -10.10
N LEU A 873 28.04 -6.49 -8.93
CA LEU A 873 27.41 -6.40 -7.61
C LEU A 873 27.58 -5.03 -6.93
N TYR A 874 28.14 -4.04 -7.63
CA TYR A 874 28.43 -2.68 -7.12
C TYR A 874 29.23 -2.66 -5.80
N MET A 875 30.07 -3.67 -5.56
CA MET A 875 30.89 -3.84 -4.36
C MET A 875 32.38 -3.63 -4.65
N GLN A 876 33.20 -3.41 -3.62
CA GLN A 876 34.65 -3.30 -3.79
C GLN A 876 35.29 -4.67 -4.03
N GLU A 877 36.31 -4.74 -4.90
CA GLU A 877 37.03 -5.99 -5.24
C GLU A 877 37.53 -6.75 -3.99
N SER A 878 37.90 -6.04 -2.92
CA SER A 878 38.37 -6.63 -1.65
C SER A 878 37.31 -7.36 -0.83
N HIS A 879 36.02 -7.27 -1.20
CA HIS A 879 34.92 -7.99 -0.54
C HIS A 879 34.43 -9.21 -1.33
N VAL A 880 35.06 -9.51 -2.47
CA VAL A 880 34.74 -10.68 -3.29
C VAL A 880 35.62 -11.86 -2.89
N ASP A 881 35.01 -12.89 -2.33
CA ASP A 881 35.67 -14.14 -1.93
C ASP A 881 35.56 -15.17 -3.08
N ILE A 882 36.72 -15.64 -3.54
CA ILE A 882 36.83 -16.55 -4.69
C ILE A 882 36.31 -17.97 -4.44
N GLU A 883 36.21 -18.38 -3.17
CA GLU A 883 35.67 -19.69 -2.76
C GLU A 883 34.20 -19.62 -2.32
N LYS A 884 33.65 -18.42 -2.12
CA LYS A 884 32.27 -18.25 -1.65
C LYS A 884 31.26 -18.44 -2.78
N PRO A 885 30.07 -19.02 -2.53
CA PRO A 885 29.01 -19.09 -3.52
C PRO A 885 28.53 -17.70 -3.97
N PHE A 886 28.35 -17.48 -5.28
CA PHE A 886 27.92 -16.18 -5.83
C PHE A 886 26.63 -15.64 -5.20
N VAL A 887 25.66 -16.52 -4.94
CA VAL A 887 24.38 -16.17 -4.30
C VAL A 887 24.58 -15.63 -2.88
N GLU A 888 25.58 -16.12 -2.14
CA GLU A 888 25.93 -15.61 -0.81
C GLU A 888 26.77 -14.32 -0.85
N MET A 889 27.21 -13.87 -2.04
CA MET A 889 27.78 -12.54 -2.26
C MET A 889 26.75 -11.54 -2.78
N GLY A 890 25.51 -11.97 -3.03
CA GLY A 890 24.41 -11.13 -3.50
C GLY A 890 24.08 -11.25 -4.99
N LEU A 891 24.65 -12.21 -5.72
CA LEU A 891 24.30 -12.43 -7.12
C LEU A 891 22.92 -13.08 -7.25
N ASP A 892 21.92 -12.29 -7.66
CA ASP A 892 20.59 -12.75 -8.03
C ASP A 892 20.48 -13.14 -9.52
N SER A 893 19.31 -13.61 -9.94
CA SER A 893 19.07 -14.09 -11.31
C SER A 893 19.19 -13.00 -12.38
N VAL A 894 18.95 -11.73 -12.05
CA VAL A 894 19.07 -10.61 -13.02
C VAL A 894 20.54 -10.25 -13.18
N SER A 895 21.20 -9.99 -12.04
CA SER A 895 22.63 -9.69 -11.94
C SER A 895 23.49 -10.79 -12.56
N GLY A 896 23.10 -12.06 -12.37
CA GLY A 896 23.76 -13.23 -12.94
C GLY A 896 23.68 -13.29 -14.47
N VAL A 897 22.50 -13.04 -15.05
CA VAL A 897 22.31 -13.02 -16.52
C VAL A 897 23.12 -11.90 -17.15
N GLU A 898 23.11 -10.69 -16.58
CA GLU A 898 23.93 -9.57 -17.06
C GLU A 898 25.43 -9.86 -16.95
N TRP A 899 25.87 -10.48 -15.84
CA TRP A 899 27.26 -10.84 -15.64
C TRP A 899 27.74 -11.89 -16.66
N ILE A 900 27.00 -12.98 -16.86
CA ILE A 900 27.35 -14.01 -17.86
C ILE A 900 27.33 -13.46 -19.29
N TRP A 901 26.39 -12.56 -19.62
CA TRP A 901 26.41 -11.86 -20.91
C TRP A 901 27.69 -11.02 -21.09
N SER A 902 28.14 -10.34 -20.04
CA SER A 902 29.43 -9.62 -20.02
C SER A 902 30.62 -10.55 -20.23
N LEU A 903 30.65 -11.71 -19.55
CA LEU A 903 31.71 -12.71 -19.71
C LEU A 903 31.74 -13.30 -21.14
N ASN A 904 30.58 -13.65 -21.71
CA ASN A 904 30.46 -14.14 -23.08
C ASN A 904 30.98 -13.13 -24.10
N LYS A 905 30.61 -11.87 -23.93
CA LYS A 905 31.08 -10.76 -24.77
C LYS A 905 32.59 -10.50 -24.63
N ARG A 906 33.16 -10.71 -23.44
CA ARG A 906 34.60 -10.51 -23.15
C ARG A 906 35.48 -11.64 -23.66
N TYR A 907 35.03 -12.89 -23.51
CA TYR A 907 35.81 -14.10 -23.80
C TYR A 907 35.42 -14.81 -25.11
N ALA A 908 34.46 -14.26 -25.86
CA ALA A 908 33.88 -14.86 -27.08
C ALA A 908 33.30 -16.27 -26.85
N THR A 909 32.78 -16.52 -25.65
CA THR A 909 32.16 -17.79 -25.25
C THR A 909 30.63 -17.76 -25.40
N ASN A 910 30.00 -18.94 -25.36
CA ASN A 910 28.54 -19.10 -25.35
C ASN A 910 28.10 -19.86 -24.08
N LEU A 911 28.42 -19.31 -22.92
CA LEU A 911 27.98 -19.80 -21.61
C LEU A 911 26.48 -19.54 -21.46
N ASN A 912 25.71 -20.55 -21.04
CA ASN A 912 24.35 -20.34 -20.54
C ASN A 912 24.43 -19.68 -19.15
N ALA A 913 23.48 -18.80 -18.80
CA ALA A 913 23.36 -18.24 -17.46
C ALA A 913 23.27 -19.32 -16.36
N THR A 914 22.78 -20.52 -16.69
CA THR A 914 22.78 -21.67 -15.77
C THR A 914 24.18 -22.07 -15.27
N CYS A 915 25.26 -21.71 -15.99
CA CYS A 915 26.61 -22.09 -15.59
C CYS A 915 27.07 -21.46 -14.26
N ILE A 916 26.38 -20.42 -13.78
CA ILE A 916 26.54 -19.86 -12.43
C ILE A 916 26.20 -20.93 -11.37
N TYR A 917 25.17 -21.75 -11.59
CA TYR A 917 24.74 -22.78 -10.63
C TYR A 917 25.50 -24.10 -10.81
N ASP A 918 26.06 -24.35 -12.00
CA ASP A 918 26.99 -25.47 -12.23
C ASP A 918 28.37 -25.23 -11.63
N TYR A 919 28.84 -23.97 -11.62
CA TYR A 919 30.17 -23.56 -11.15
C TYR A 919 30.08 -22.39 -10.14
N PRO A 920 29.42 -22.55 -8.98
CA PRO A 920 28.98 -21.46 -8.09
C PRO A 920 30.03 -20.58 -7.41
N THR A 921 31.32 -20.75 -7.69
CA THR A 921 32.39 -19.90 -7.13
C THR A 921 33.34 -19.42 -8.24
N ILE A 922 34.08 -18.35 -7.98
CA ILE A 922 35.02 -17.78 -8.97
C ILE A 922 36.06 -18.82 -9.40
N ARG A 923 36.63 -19.58 -8.46
CA ARG A 923 37.57 -20.67 -8.75
C ARG A 923 36.97 -21.74 -9.66
N GLN A 924 35.72 -22.11 -9.44
CA GLN A 924 35.03 -23.12 -10.25
C GLN A 924 34.74 -22.59 -11.65
N LEU A 925 34.25 -21.35 -11.77
CA LEU A 925 33.95 -20.71 -13.05
C LEU A 925 35.21 -20.40 -13.87
N ALA A 926 36.30 -19.94 -13.24
CA ALA A 926 37.63 -19.82 -13.85
C ALA A 926 38.13 -21.17 -14.36
N GLY A 927 37.96 -22.22 -13.55
CA GLY A 927 38.29 -23.61 -13.89
C GLY A 927 37.51 -24.16 -15.07
N PHE A 928 36.28 -23.67 -15.31
CA PHE A 928 35.45 -24.00 -16.47
C PHE A 928 35.81 -23.16 -17.71
N LEU A 929 35.89 -21.82 -17.57
CA LEU A 929 36.29 -20.90 -18.64
C LEU A 929 37.64 -21.30 -19.25
N ARG A 930 38.62 -21.70 -18.42
CA ARG A 930 39.92 -22.22 -18.89
C ARG A 930 39.79 -23.47 -19.77
N LYS A 931 38.78 -24.33 -19.53
CA LYS A 931 38.50 -25.52 -20.36
C LYS A 931 37.81 -25.14 -21.67
N GLU A 932 36.85 -24.22 -21.65
CA GLU A 932 36.19 -23.79 -22.89
C GLU A 932 37.11 -22.96 -23.81
N LEU A 933 37.97 -22.10 -23.24
CA LEU A 933 38.97 -21.34 -24.00
C LEU A 933 40.04 -22.26 -24.62
N SER A 934 40.48 -23.31 -23.91
CA SER A 934 41.45 -24.28 -24.45
C SER A 934 40.84 -25.21 -25.51
N LYS A 935 39.53 -25.49 -25.50
CA LYS A 935 38.84 -26.12 -26.64
C LYS A 935 38.88 -25.24 -27.90
N HIS A 936 38.57 -23.95 -27.77
CA HIS A 936 38.58 -23.03 -28.92
C HIS A 936 39.97 -22.90 -29.54
N ALA A 937 41.04 -22.92 -28.73
CA ALA A 937 42.42 -22.95 -29.23
C ALA A 937 42.75 -24.21 -30.06
N ALA A 938 42.13 -25.36 -29.77
CA ALA A 938 42.36 -26.61 -30.49
C ALA A 938 41.65 -26.66 -31.85
N VAL A 939 40.46 -26.06 -31.97
CA VAL A 939 39.63 -26.11 -33.19
C VAL A 939 40.27 -25.37 -34.38
N ILE A 940 41.13 -24.38 -34.12
CA ILE A 940 41.80 -23.57 -35.16
C ILE A 940 42.86 -24.38 -35.94
N GLN A 941 43.31 -25.55 -35.46
CA GLN A 941 44.41 -26.31 -36.08
C GLN A 941 43.98 -27.40 -37.09
N GLN A 942 42.69 -27.61 -37.38
CA GLN A 942 42.24 -28.66 -38.30
C GLN A 942 41.23 -28.19 -39.36
N THR A 943 41.74 -27.62 -40.46
CA THR A 943 41.02 -27.59 -41.75
C THR A 943 42.04 -27.64 -42.89
N PRO A 944 42.02 -28.65 -43.78
CA PRO A 944 42.99 -28.75 -44.88
C PRO A 944 42.64 -27.78 -46.03
N VAL A 945 43.65 -27.12 -46.59
CA VAL A 945 43.51 -26.18 -47.71
C VAL A 945 43.49 -26.95 -49.05
N PRO A 946 42.46 -26.79 -49.90
CA PRO A 946 42.49 -27.27 -51.28
C PRO A 946 43.41 -26.40 -52.15
N LEU A 947 44.31 -27.03 -52.91
CA LEU A 947 45.16 -26.34 -53.88
C LEU A 947 44.41 -26.07 -55.20
N ILE A 948 44.55 -24.86 -55.73
CA ILE A 948 44.22 -24.51 -57.12
C ILE A 948 45.44 -23.79 -57.72
N PRO A 949 45.84 -24.04 -58.99
CA PRO A 949 47.14 -23.59 -59.50
C PRO A 949 47.17 -22.13 -59.97
N THR A 950 48.38 -21.56 -59.97
CA THR A 950 48.73 -20.33 -60.71
C THR A 950 49.04 -20.64 -62.17
N ASP A 951 48.62 -19.80 -63.14
CA ASP A 951 49.60 -18.94 -63.84
C ASP A 951 49.04 -17.88 -64.82
N PHE A 952 49.88 -16.85 -65.05
CA PHE A 952 49.98 -15.84 -66.15
C PHE A 952 48.76 -15.14 -66.82
N GLY A 953 48.84 -13.80 -66.87
CA GLY A 953 48.10 -12.91 -67.80
C GLY A 953 48.37 -11.41 -67.55
N LEU A 954 48.56 -10.58 -68.58
CA LEU A 954 48.95 -9.15 -68.48
C LEU A 954 47.90 -8.16 -69.04
N ALA A 955 47.69 -7.03 -68.32
CA ALA A 955 47.50 -5.61 -68.70
C ALA A 955 47.18 -5.15 -70.17
N PRO A 956 46.68 -3.90 -70.43
CA PRO A 956 46.03 -2.84 -69.60
C PRO A 956 44.83 -2.09 -70.28
N GLU A 957 44.46 -0.88 -69.77
CA GLU A 957 43.72 0.25 -70.43
C GLU A 957 42.17 0.16 -70.65
N ALA A 958 41.34 1.23 -70.66
CA ALA A 958 41.46 2.64 -70.21
C ALA A 958 40.08 3.39 -70.14
N HIS A 959 40.04 4.58 -69.50
CA HIS A 959 38.96 5.63 -69.50
C HIS A 959 37.58 5.29 -68.86
N ALA A 960 36.73 6.22 -68.37
CA ALA A 960 36.70 7.70 -68.37
C ALA A 960 36.06 8.31 -67.08
N ALA A 961 36.10 9.65 -66.93
CA ALA A 961 35.34 10.48 -65.96
C ALA A 961 34.29 11.36 -66.75
N PRO A 962 33.63 12.46 -66.28
CA PRO A 962 33.85 13.39 -65.13
C PRO A 962 32.61 13.42 -64.17
N GLU A 963 32.22 14.44 -63.37
CA GLU A 963 32.60 15.86 -63.15
C GLU A 963 32.31 16.32 -61.68
N GLU A 964 31.97 17.60 -61.44
CA GLU A 964 31.99 18.28 -60.11
C GLU A 964 30.77 19.18 -59.81
N ARG A 965 30.66 19.67 -58.55
CA ARG A 965 30.39 21.07 -58.08
C ARG A 965 30.08 21.06 -56.56
N SER A 966 30.73 21.78 -55.63
CA SER A 966 30.93 23.24 -55.42
C SER A 966 29.62 23.96 -55.02
N GLN A 967 29.46 24.83 -53.99
CA GLN A 967 30.33 25.81 -53.26
C GLN A 967 29.63 26.21 -51.91
N GLU A 968 30.26 26.39 -50.73
CA GLU A 968 31.00 27.54 -50.11
C GLU A 968 30.25 28.54 -49.17
N ARG A 969 30.85 28.78 -47.97
CA ARG A 969 30.85 29.99 -47.07
C ARG A 969 29.55 30.42 -46.32
N GLY A 970 29.61 31.05 -45.12
CA GLY A 970 30.72 31.27 -44.15
C GLY A 970 30.57 32.52 -43.20
N HIS A 971 31.47 32.64 -42.20
CA HIS A 971 31.83 33.86 -41.40
C HIS A 971 30.83 34.40 -40.31
N SER A 972 31.20 35.17 -39.25
CA SER A 972 32.47 35.36 -38.47
C SER A 972 32.35 36.35 -37.25
N HIS A 973 33.14 36.16 -36.17
CA HIS A 973 33.75 37.22 -35.29
C HIS A 973 32.81 38.05 -34.33
N CYS A 974 33.24 38.75 -33.23
CA CYS A 974 34.50 38.87 -32.45
C CYS A 974 34.38 39.54 -31.02
N ARG A 975 35.28 39.17 -30.07
CA ARG A 975 36.05 40.01 -29.07
C ARG A 975 35.47 40.69 -27.78
N HIS A 976 36.25 40.52 -26.68
CA HIS A 976 36.73 41.53 -25.66
C HIS A 976 35.79 41.92 -24.46
N VAL A 977 36.23 42.29 -23.22
CA VAL A 977 37.58 42.52 -22.59
C VAL A 977 37.60 42.55 -21.01
N ARG A 978 38.73 42.16 -20.36
CA ARG A 978 39.25 42.47 -18.96
C ARG A 978 38.45 42.04 -17.70
N LYS A 979 39.05 41.33 -16.70
CA LYS A 979 39.91 41.74 -15.52
C LYS A 979 39.13 42.51 -14.42
N ILE A 980 39.33 42.34 -13.09
CA ILE A 980 40.59 42.14 -12.31
C ILE A 980 40.33 41.68 -10.83
N SER A 981 41.34 41.11 -10.14
CA SER A 981 41.50 40.91 -8.65
C SER A 981 40.44 40.09 -7.86
N ARG A 982 40.65 39.53 -6.65
CA ARG A 982 41.78 39.04 -5.80
C ARG A 982 41.35 39.20 -4.33
N CYS A 983 41.35 38.13 -3.53
CA CYS A 983 41.94 38.05 -2.17
C CYS A 983 41.86 36.61 -1.62
N GLN A 984 42.63 36.29 -0.58
CA GLN A 984 42.72 34.96 0.06
C GLN A 984 42.34 35.03 1.57
N PRO A 985 42.80 34.13 2.48
CA PRO A 985 41.99 33.02 3.01
C PRO A 985 41.88 33.05 4.55
N PHE A 986 41.32 32.01 5.18
CA PHE A 986 41.76 31.52 6.50
C PHE A 986 41.34 30.06 6.75
N ASP A 987 42.04 29.38 7.67
CA ASP A 987 41.99 27.93 7.94
C ASP A 987 40.95 27.50 9.01
N PRO A 988 40.61 26.19 9.10
CA PRO A 988 39.60 25.66 10.01
C PRO A 988 40.14 25.24 11.40
N ILE A 989 39.24 25.11 12.38
CA ILE A 989 39.51 24.53 13.71
C ILE A 989 38.41 23.52 14.08
N LEU A 990 38.80 22.42 14.73
CA LEU A 990 37.92 21.36 15.23
C LEU A 990 37.23 21.73 16.56
N GLY A 991 36.00 21.26 16.75
CA GLY A 991 35.26 21.32 18.02
C GLY A 991 34.32 20.10 18.15
N GLN A 992 34.13 19.60 19.37
CA GLN A 992 33.37 18.37 19.65
C GLN A 992 31.97 18.66 20.23
N SER A 993 31.09 17.67 20.11
CA SER A 993 29.98 17.31 21.00
C SER A 993 28.94 18.38 21.40
N GLY A 994 27.69 18.12 21.02
CA GLY A 994 26.47 18.73 21.52
C GLY A 994 25.29 17.86 21.15
#